data_AF-A0AAN8BVK8-F1
#
_entry.id   AF-A0AAN8BVK8-F1
#
_cell.length_a   1.000
_cell.length_b   1.000
_cell.length_c   1.000
_cell.angle_alpha   90.00
_cell.angle_beta   90.00
_cell.angle_gamma   90.00
#
_symmetry.space_group_name_H-M   'P 1'
#
loop_
_entity.id
_entity.type
_entity.pdbx_description
1 polymer ?
#
loop_
_entity_poly.entity_id
_entity_poly.type
_entity_poly.pdbx_seq_one_letter_code
_entity_poly.pdbx_strand_id
1 'polypeptide(L)'
;MLDFLAENNLCGQAILRVVSRGNAIIAELLRLSDFIPAVFRLKDKSDQQKYGDIICDFSYFKGPEYYEGKLEAKPELQDLDEEFRENNIEILSRFYLAFESVHKYIVDLNRYLDDLHEGVYIQQTLETVLLNEDGKQLLCEALYLYGVMLLVIDQKIEGELRERMLVSYYRYSAARSSGDSNLDDICKLLRSTGFSSQPGAKRPANYPESYFQRVPISSTLISMVIGRLRSDDIYNQVSAYPLPEHRSTALANQAAMLYVCLYFSPSILQTQQAKMREIVDKYFPDNWVISIYMGITVNLVEAWEPYKAAKTALNYTLETANIKEQATRYAASMESLKPQVQQLLKEGFLRQEIILDNIPKLLNCLRDCNVAIRWLMLHSAESAYDLNNKRMRQIKEQVLNDSKYNPRILFQLLLDTAQYEFTLKEMFKQMLLEKQIKWESFKKEGSERMTELAEVFSGVKPLTRVEKNENLQAWFREISKQIESLNYEDSTAAGRKTVQLIQALVEVQEFHQLESNLQVCQFLSDTRRFLHQMIRTINIKEEVLITMQIVGDLSYAWQIIDSFTSIMQESIRVSPSMVTKLRATFLKLASALDLPLLRINQANSSDLLSVSQFYSGELVAYVRKVLQIIPESMFTSLAKIIKLQIHDIMEVPTRLDKDKLKDYSQLGARYEVAKLTHDISIFTEGILMMKTTLVGIIKVDPKQLLEDGIRKELVKRVAYALHKGLIFNPKAKSSELMPKLKDMAATMDGFYRSFEYIQDYVSIYGLKIWQEEVSRIINYNVEQECNSFLRAKIQDWQSVHQSTHIPIPKFPSVDESATFIGRLCREILRITDPKVTCYIDQMNTWYDLRSHHEVTNNRLFSEIQNTLGTFGLNGLDRLLCFMIVKELQNFLTMIQRTILKDKAVVDVFKAILYAVNPVQGIVGNASKVYASAVAKTQKIWGAYLEAIMKVGQMQILRQQIANELNFSCKFDSKHLAAALENLNKSLLADIEAHYQDPSLPYPKEDNTLLYDIAAHLEAAGIHNPLNKIYITTKRLPYFHIINFLFVIAQLPKLQYNKNQGMTCRKAADPVDWVPLVLGMLTLLKQFHSRYTQQFLALIGQFIRSIMEQCTSQKIPDMPSDVVGALMFLEDYVKYTKLSRKVAEAHVPSFIFDEFRTIM
;
A
#
# COMPACT_ATOMS: atom_id res chain seq x y z
N MET A 1 -2.48 42.86 26.06
CA MET A 1 -3.22 42.69 24.80
C MET A 1 -3.88 41.32 24.86
N LEU A 2 -5.16 41.22 24.52
CA LEU A 2 -5.82 39.91 24.37
C LEU A 2 -5.02 39.06 23.38
N ASP A 3 -4.84 37.78 23.70
CA ASP A 3 -4.21 36.80 22.82
C ASP A 3 -4.94 36.81 21.46
N PHE A 4 -4.20 37.03 20.37
CA PHE A 4 -4.79 37.18 19.04
C PHE A 4 -5.45 35.88 18.58
N LEU A 5 -4.97 34.74 19.07
CA LEU A 5 -5.47 33.41 18.76
C LEU A 5 -6.53 32.93 19.76
N ALA A 6 -6.92 33.74 20.74
CA ALA A 6 -7.97 33.36 21.68
C ALA A 6 -9.30 33.05 20.95
N GLU A 7 -10.08 32.10 21.48
CA GLU A 7 -11.34 31.65 20.88
C GLU A 7 -12.37 32.79 20.71
N ASN A 8 -12.29 33.82 21.55
CA ASN A 8 -13.16 34.99 21.49
C ASN A 8 -12.74 36.02 20.43
N ASN A 9 -11.54 35.92 19.84
CA ASN A 9 -11.10 36.79 18.76
C ASN A 9 -11.45 36.19 17.39
N LEU A 10 -12.64 36.53 16.89
CA LEU A 10 -13.15 36.04 15.61
C LEU A 10 -12.24 36.38 14.42
N CYS A 11 -11.53 37.51 14.46
CA CYS A 11 -10.60 37.93 13.41
C CYS A 11 -9.40 36.98 13.33
N GLY A 12 -8.75 36.72 14.47
CA GLY A 12 -7.61 35.79 14.53
C GLY A 12 -8.00 34.35 14.21
N GLN A 13 -9.16 33.91 14.70
CA GLN A 13 -9.69 32.58 14.41
C GLN A 13 -10.05 32.37 12.94
N ALA A 14 -10.56 33.40 12.24
CA ALA A 14 -10.89 33.30 10.82
C ALA A 14 -9.64 33.04 9.96
N ILE A 15 -8.59 33.86 10.12
CA ILE A 15 -7.34 33.66 9.36
C ILE A 15 -6.61 32.38 9.77
N LEU A 16 -6.63 32.02 11.06
CA LEU A 16 -6.07 30.75 11.55
C LEU A 16 -6.73 29.54 10.88
N ARG A 17 -8.07 29.55 10.74
CA ARG A 17 -8.81 28.50 10.02
C ARG A 17 -8.43 28.44 8.54
N VAL A 18 -8.24 29.57 7.87
CA VAL A 18 -7.77 29.61 6.48
C VAL A 18 -6.39 28.95 6.40
N VAL A 19 -5.41 29.39 7.18
CA VAL A 19 -4.05 28.81 7.18
C VAL A 19 -4.04 27.32 7.53
N SER A 20 -4.85 26.91 8.52
CA SER A 20 -5.04 25.49 8.87
C SER A 20 -5.55 24.67 7.69
N ARG A 21 -6.59 25.14 6.98
CA ARG A 21 -7.12 24.48 5.78
C ARG A 21 -6.04 24.39 4.69
N GLY A 22 -5.17 25.40 4.60
CA GLY A 22 -4.12 25.40 3.59
C GLY A 22 -3.14 24.24 3.73
N ASN A 23 -2.68 23.96 4.95
CA ASN A 23 -1.83 22.78 5.21
C ASN A 23 -2.58 21.46 4.94
N ALA A 24 -3.87 21.38 5.26
CA ALA A 24 -4.68 20.20 4.98
C ALA A 24 -4.87 19.94 3.47
N ILE A 25 -5.09 21.00 2.68
CA ILE A 25 -5.21 20.91 1.22
C ILE A 25 -3.90 20.42 0.59
N ILE A 26 -2.75 20.96 1.00
CA ILE A 26 -1.45 20.51 0.48
C ILE A 26 -1.22 19.02 0.80
N ALA A 27 -1.55 18.58 2.02
CA ALA A 27 -1.44 17.17 2.39
C ALA A 27 -2.35 16.27 1.55
N GLU A 28 -3.60 16.67 1.27
CA GLU A 28 -4.51 15.89 0.41
C GLU A 28 -4.06 15.88 -1.06
N LEU A 29 -3.52 17.00 -1.58
CA LEU A 29 -2.95 17.05 -2.93
C LEU A 29 -1.75 16.11 -3.09
N LEU A 30 -0.84 16.11 -2.11
CA LEU A 30 0.30 15.21 -2.08
C LEU A 30 -0.17 13.75 -1.99
N ARG A 31 -1.13 13.45 -1.09
CA ARG A 31 -1.72 12.11 -0.96
C ARG A 31 -2.35 11.64 -2.27
N LEU A 32 -3.16 12.47 -2.92
CA LEU A 32 -3.83 12.11 -4.18
C LEU A 32 -2.85 11.92 -5.33
N SER A 33 -1.70 12.58 -5.30
CA SER A 33 -0.70 12.42 -6.37
C SER A 33 -0.19 10.97 -6.54
N ASP A 34 -0.27 10.14 -5.49
CA ASP A 34 0.09 8.73 -5.53
C ASP A 34 -1.03 7.81 -6.06
N PHE A 35 -2.28 8.30 -6.11
CA PHE A 35 -3.47 7.54 -6.55
C PHE A 35 -3.97 7.94 -7.95
N ILE A 36 -3.15 8.63 -8.74
CA ILE A 36 -3.47 8.96 -10.13
C ILE A 36 -3.65 7.66 -10.94
N PRO A 37 -4.84 7.38 -11.52
CA PRO A 37 -5.02 6.16 -12.30
C PRO A 37 -4.17 6.19 -13.56
N ALA A 38 -3.40 5.11 -13.79
CA ALA A 38 -2.42 5.04 -14.88
C ALA A 38 -3.04 5.26 -16.28
N VAL A 39 -4.30 4.87 -16.45
CA VAL A 39 -5.04 4.95 -17.73
C VAL A 39 -5.16 6.39 -18.24
N PHE A 40 -5.26 7.38 -17.35
CA PHE A 40 -5.31 8.80 -17.74
C PHE A 40 -3.98 9.34 -18.28
N ARG A 41 -2.86 8.68 -17.97
CA ARG A 41 -1.55 9.05 -18.51
C ARG A 41 -1.41 8.67 -19.98
N LEU A 42 -2.17 7.68 -20.47
CA LEU A 42 -2.14 7.19 -21.86
C LEU A 42 -0.70 6.93 -22.37
N LYS A 43 0.18 6.35 -21.53
CA LYS A 43 1.59 6.11 -21.89
C LYS A 43 1.76 4.92 -22.84
N ASP A 44 0.95 3.88 -22.64
CA ASP A 44 1.05 2.64 -23.40
C ASP A 44 0.22 2.71 -24.69
N LYS A 45 0.76 2.16 -25.78
CA LYS A 45 0.06 2.11 -27.08
C LYS A 45 -1.27 1.36 -27.01
N SER A 46 -1.37 0.35 -26.13
CA SER A 46 -2.61 -0.39 -25.88
C SER A 46 -3.69 0.49 -25.26
N ASP A 47 -3.31 1.32 -24.28
CA ASP A 47 -4.24 2.21 -23.58
C ASP A 47 -4.68 3.36 -24.49
N GLN A 48 -3.77 3.88 -25.31
CA GLN A 48 -4.11 4.87 -26.34
C GLN A 48 -5.12 4.33 -27.36
N GLN A 49 -4.91 3.10 -27.84
CA GLN A 49 -5.83 2.46 -28.78
C GLN A 49 -7.20 2.15 -28.17
N LYS A 50 -7.22 1.77 -26.88
CA LYS A 50 -8.44 1.34 -26.21
C LYS A 50 -9.26 2.52 -25.65
N TYR A 51 -8.62 3.45 -24.94
CA TYR A 51 -9.29 4.50 -24.18
C TYR A 51 -9.10 5.90 -24.77
N GLY A 52 -8.26 6.08 -25.79
CA GLY A 52 -8.00 7.39 -26.39
C GLY A 52 -9.24 8.06 -26.98
N ASP A 53 -10.26 7.29 -27.37
CA ASP A 53 -11.51 7.81 -27.91
C ASP A 53 -12.51 8.27 -26.82
N ILE A 54 -12.32 7.86 -25.55
CA ILE A 54 -13.22 8.21 -24.42
C ILE A 54 -12.59 9.22 -23.45
N ILE A 55 -11.25 9.26 -23.36
CA ILE A 55 -10.51 10.19 -22.50
C ILE A 55 -10.17 11.45 -23.30
N CYS A 56 -10.85 12.55 -23.00
CA CYS A 56 -10.65 13.83 -23.66
C CYS A 56 -10.05 14.86 -22.70
N ASP A 57 -9.25 15.80 -23.23
CA ASP A 57 -8.76 16.97 -22.48
C ASP A 57 -9.71 18.17 -22.67
N PHE A 58 -9.29 19.39 -22.30
CA PHE A 58 -10.12 20.59 -22.42
C PHE A 58 -10.54 20.95 -23.86
N SER A 59 -10.00 20.28 -24.89
CA SER A 59 -10.54 20.38 -26.26
C SER A 59 -12.00 19.94 -26.37
N TYR A 60 -12.46 19.06 -25.47
CA TYR A 60 -13.86 18.61 -25.38
C TYR A 60 -14.83 19.79 -25.31
N PHE A 61 -14.54 20.79 -24.45
CA PHE A 61 -15.41 21.95 -24.24
C PHE A 61 -15.56 22.84 -25.49
N LYS A 62 -14.69 22.71 -26.50
CA LYS A 62 -14.79 23.47 -27.76
C LYS A 62 -15.74 22.85 -28.77
N GLY A 63 -16.09 21.58 -28.63
CA GLY A 63 -17.03 20.89 -29.53
C GLY A 63 -17.59 19.60 -28.94
N PRO A 64 -18.40 19.66 -27.86
CA PRO A 64 -18.91 18.47 -27.18
C PRO A 64 -19.69 17.54 -28.12
N GLU A 65 -20.47 18.10 -29.04
CA GLU A 65 -21.30 17.37 -30.02
C GLU A 65 -20.50 16.40 -30.89
N TYR A 66 -19.26 16.76 -31.25
CA TYR A 66 -18.40 15.88 -32.06
C TYR A 66 -17.95 14.64 -31.28
N TYR A 67 -17.58 14.81 -30.01
CA TYR A 67 -17.11 13.72 -29.15
C TYR A 67 -18.28 12.81 -28.76
N GLU A 68 -19.41 13.37 -28.32
CA GLU A 68 -20.59 12.59 -27.96
C GLU A 68 -21.18 11.88 -29.20
N GLY A 69 -21.24 12.54 -30.36
CA GLY A 69 -21.68 11.90 -31.60
C GLY A 69 -20.80 10.73 -32.05
N LYS A 70 -19.48 10.79 -31.79
CA LYS A 70 -18.55 9.68 -32.07
C LYS A 70 -18.79 8.49 -31.14
N LEU A 71 -19.15 8.74 -29.88
CA LEU A 71 -19.50 7.70 -28.91
C LEU A 71 -20.85 7.07 -29.26
N GLU A 72 -21.86 7.89 -29.56
CA GLU A 72 -23.20 7.42 -29.95
C GLU A 72 -23.21 6.59 -31.23
N ALA A 73 -22.32 6.90 -32.19
CA ALA A 73 -22.22 6.15 -33.43
C ALA A 73 -21.74 4.69 -33.26
N LYS A 74 -21.09 4.35 -32.13
CA LYS A 74 -20.52 3.02 -31.88
C LYS A 74 -20.97 2.44 -30.54
N PRO A 75 -21.87 1.42 -30.54
CA PRO A 75 -22.31 0.76 -29.31
C PRO A 75 -21.18 0.18 -28.45
N GLU A 76 -20.09 -0.28 -29.08
CA GLU A 76 -18.89 -0.78 -28.38
C GLU A 76 -18.18 0.30 -27.58
N LEU A 77 -18.16 1.55 -28.06
CA LEU A 77 -17.56 2.67 -27.34
C LEU A 77 -18.45 3.15 -26.19
N GLN A 78 -19.78 3.08 -26.34
CA GLN A 78 -20.72 3.42 -25.26
C GLN A 78 -20.58 2.46 -24.08
N ASP A 79 -20.54 1.15 -24.34
CA ASP A 79 -20.34 0.14 -23.30
C ASP A 79 -18.98 0.30 -22.61
N LEU A 80 -17.93 0.63 -23.38
CA LEU A 80 -16.61 0.91 -22.84
C LEU A 80 -16.57 2.19 -21.99
N ASP A 81 -17.26 3.27 -22.38
CA ASP A 81 -17.36 4.53 -21.63
C ASP A 81 -18.16 4.34 -20.33
N GLU A 82 -19.22 3.52 -20.35
CA GLU A 82 -19.98 3.16 -19.15
C GLU A 82 -19.14 2.29 -18.19
N GLU A 83 -18.45 1.27 -18.71
CA GLU A 83 -17.49 0.48 -17.92
C GLU A 83 -16.40 1.39 -17.31
N PHE A 84 -15.87 2.34 -18.09
CA PHE A 84 -14.84 3.25 -17.61
C PHE A 84 -15.36 4.19 -16.51
N ARG A 85 -16.59 4.68 -16.65
CA ARG A 85 -17.29 5.50 -15.64
C ARG A 85 -17.48 4.74 -14.34
N GLU A 86 -18.06 3.54 -14.39
CA GLU A 86 -18.33 2.71 -13.21
C GLU A 86 -17.06 2.45 -12.38
N ASN A 87 -15.92 2.27 -13.06
CA ASN A 87 -14.65 1.96 -12.41
C ASN A 87 -13.86 3.17 -11.87
N ASN A 88 -14.10 4.39 -12.37
CA ASN A 88 -13.25 5.57 -12.06
C ASN A 88 -13.99 6.76 -11.39
N ILE A 89 -15.33 6.76 -11.33
CA ILE A 89 -16.08 7.93 -10.85
C ILE A 89 -15.76 8.32 -9.39
N GLU A 90 -15.51 7.35 -8.52
CA GLU A 90 -15.21 7.59 -7.10
C GLU A 90 -13.88 8.34 -6.93
N ILE A 91 -12.81 7.85 -7.58
CA ILE A 91 -11.51 8.50 -7.52
C ILE A 91 -11.54 9.88 -8.19
N LEU A 92 -12.22 10.02 -9.34
CA LEU A 92 -12.40 11.31 -10.02
C LEU A 92 -13.12 12.34 -9.14
N SER A 93 -14.15 11.91 -8.40
CA SER A 93 -14.87 12.77 -7.46
C SER A 93 -13.94 13.30 -6.36
N ARG A 94 -13.04 12.46 -5.84
CA ARG A 94 -12.07 12.86 -4.81
C ARG A 94 -11.05 13.88 -5.34
N PHE A 95 -10.56 13.70 -6.57
CA PHE A 95 -9.69 14.69 -7.22
C PHE A 95 -10.40 16.03 -7.45
N TYR A 96 -11.66 15.99 -7.92
CA TYR A 96 -12.45 17.21 -8.10
C TYR A 96 -12.63 17.97 -6.78
N LEU A 97 -12.98 17.30 -5.68
CA LEU A 97 -13.14 17.95 -4.36
C LEU A 97 -11.84 18.59 -3.86
N ALA A 98 -10.68 17.96 -4.10
CA ALA A 98 -9.39 18.55 -3.74
C ALA A 98 -9.10 19.81 -4.57
N PHE A 99 -9.39 19.78 -5.87
CA PHE A 99 -9.26 20.93 -6.77
C PHE A 99 -10.21 22.08 -6.41
N GLU A 100 -11.45 21.75 -6.08
CA GLU A 100 -12.44 22.71 -5.58
C GLU A 100 -11.97 23.35 -4.27
N SER A 101 -11.36 22.59 -3.37
CA SER A 101 -10.85 23.10 -2.10
C SER A 101 -9.75 24.15 -2.28
N VAL A 102 -8.90 24.02 -3.31
CA VAL A 102 -7.87 25.03 -3.65
C VAL A 102 -8.52 26.33 -4.11
N HIS A 103 -9.55 26.26 -4.96
CA HIS A 103 -10.30 27.44 -5.39
C HIS A 103 -11.05 28.08 -4.20
N LYS A 104 -11.67 27.27 -3.35
CA LYS A 104 -12.38 27.75 -2.16
C LYS A 104 -11.43 28.44 -1.16
N TYR A 105 -10.21 27.93 -1.00
CA TYR A 105 -9.20 28.55 -0.13
C TYR A 105 -8.95 30.01 -0.49
N ILE A 106 -8.76 30.29 -1.79
CA ILE A 106 -8.46 31.65 -2.24
C ILE A 106 -9.68 32.57 -2.18
N VAL A 107 -10.87 32.04 -2.45
CA VAL A 107 -12.15 32.76 -2.27
C VAL A 107 -12.36 33.13 -0.80
N ASP A 108 -12.14 32.19 0.13
CA ASP A 108 -12.26 32.43 1.57
C ASP A 108 -11.22 33.46 2.06
N LEU A 109 -9.98 33.42 1.53
CA LEU A 109 -8.95 34.41 1.85
C LEU A 109 -9.34 35.81 1.37
N ASN A 110 -9.81 35.94 0.13
CA ASN A 110 -10.27 37.23 -0.40
C ASN A 110 -11.46 37.76 0.41
N ARG A 111 -12.43 36.91 0.75
CA ARG A 111 -13.54 37.27 1.62
C ARG A 111 -13.09 37.78 2.99
N TYR A 112 -12.10 37.14 3.61
CA TYR A 112 -11.54 37.61 4.88
C TYR A 112 -10.92 39.01 4.75
N LEU A 113 -10.29 39.32 3.62
CA LEU A 113 -9.74 40.66 3.36
C LEU A 113 -10.84 41.69 3.13
N ASP A 114 -11.92 41.31 2.44
CA ASP A 114 -13.09 42.15 2.25
C ASP A 114 -13.77 42.44 3.60
N ASP A 115 -13.96 41.43 4.45
CA ASP A 115 -14.51 41.58 5.81
C ASP A 115 -13.65 42.53 6.69
N LEU A 116 -12.32 42.48 6.54
CA LEU A 116 -11.39 43.43 7.19
C LEU A 116 -11.52 44.85 6.64
N HIS A 117 -11.82 45.01 5.35
CA HIS A 117 -11.98 46.32 4.71
C HIS A 117 -13.33 46.95 5.04
N GLU A 118 -14.39 46.15 5.09
CA GLU A 118 -15.75 46.54 5.45
C GLU A 118 -15.92 46.79 6.96
N GLY A 119 -14.93 46.41 7.77
CA GLY A 119 -14.93 46.63 9.22
C GLY A 119 -15.83 45.66 9.99
N VAL A 120 -16.04 44.45 9.45
CA VAL A 120 -16.82 43.37 10.09
C VAL A 120 -16.21 42.99 11.45
N TYR A 121 -14.87 43.02 11.53
CA TYR A 121 -14.13 42.79 12.77
C TYR A 121 -13.92 44.11 13.52
N ILE A 122 -14.63 44.30 14.63
CA ILE A 122 -14.57 45.52 15.46
C ILE A 122 -13.11 45.79 15.88
N GLN A 123 -12.61 47.00 15.57
CA GLN A 123 -11.26 47.47 15.88
C GLN A 123 -10.11 46.68 15.23
N GLN A 124 -10.38 45.84 14.23
CA GLN A 124 -9.34 45.15 13.47
C GLN A 124 -9.33 45.63 12.01
N THR A 125 -8.15 45.98 11.53
CA THR A 125 -7.86 46.34 10.14
C THR A 125 -6.67 45.52 9.66
N LEU A 126 -6.41 45.51 8.36
CA LEU A 126 -5.22 44.84 7.82
C LEU A 126 -3.92 45.31 8.50
N GLU A 127 -3.83 46.61 8.84
CA GLU A 127 -2.67 47.21 9.49
C GLU A 127 -2.51 46.75 10.94
N THR A 128 -3.60 46.69 11.71
CA THR A 128 -3.55 46.22 13.11
C THR A 128 -3.20 44.74 13.20
N VAL A 129 -3.69 43.92 12.27
CA VAL A 129 -3.34 42.49 12.20
C VAL A 129 -1.85 42.31 11.89
N LEU A 130 -1.27 43.12 10.99
CA LEU A 130 0.16 43.06 10.66
C LEU A 130 1.09 43.64 11.75
N LEU A 131 0.56 44.42 12.70
CA LEU A 131 1.30 44.86 13.88
C LEU A 131 1.34 43.80 14.99
N ASN A 132 0.42 42.82 14.95
CA ASN A 132 0.40 41.71 15.88
C ASN A 132 1.39 40.61 15.44
N GLU A 133 2.11 40.01 16.41
CA GLU A 133 3.12 38.96 16.13
C GLU A 133 2.53 37.71 15.47
N ASP A 134 1.35 37.25 15.90
CA ASP A 134 0.68 36.09 15.32
C ASP A 134 -0.03 36.46 14.02
N GLY A 135 -0.68 37.62 13.99
CA GLY A 135 -1.39 38.13 12.81
C GLY A 135 -0.48 38.30 11.59
N LYS A 136 0.73 38.86 11.78
CA LYS A 136 1.71 38.99 10.70
C LYS A 136 2.19 37.64 10.18
N GLN A 137 2.41 36.65 11.06
CA GLN A 137 2.80 35.30 10.64
C GLN A 137 1.70 34.65 9.81
N LEU A 138 0.45 34.67 10.29
CA LEU A 138 -0.69 34.04 9.62
C LEU A 138 -0.99 34.65 8.25
N LEU A 139 -0.93 35.98 8.10
CA LEU A 139 -1.11 36.64 6.80
C LEU A 139 0.01 36.29 5.81
N CYS A 140 1.26 36.20 6.27
CA CYS A 140 2.37 35.78 5.42
C CYS A 140 2.22 34.31 5.01
N GLU A 141 1.85 33.44 5.95
CA GLU A 141 1.60 32.00 5.72
C GLU A 141 0.43 31.79 4.75
N ALA A 142 -0.66 32.56 4.85
CA ALA A 142 -1.82 32.41 3.97
C ALA A 142 -1.48 32.63 2.49
N LEU A 143 -0.77 33.71 2.17
CA LEU A 143 -0.35 33.99 0.79
C LEU A 143 0.66 32.95 0.28
N TYR A 144 1.60 32.57 1.15
CA TYR A 144 2.62 31.57 0.83
C TYR A 144 2.00 30.19 0.55
N LEU A 145 1.09 29.70 1.40
CA LEU A 145 0.46 28.38 1.25
C LEU A 145 -0.34 28.28 -0.04
N TYR A 146 -1.05 29.34 -0.44
CA TYR A 146 -1.73 29.36 -1.74
C TYR A 146 -0.74 29.19 -2.90
N GLY A 147 0.37 29.94 -2.89
CA GLY A 147 1.41 29.80 -3.89
C GLY A 147 2.04 28.40 -3.90
N VAL A 148 2.24 27.78 -2.73
CA VAL A 148 2.71 26.40 -2.62
C VAL A 148 1.70 25.41 -3.21
N MET A 149 0.40 25.56 -2.95
CA MET A 149 -0.63 24.69 -3.56
C MET A 149 -0.53 24.69 -5.09
N LEU A 150 -0.44 25.87 -5.71
CA LEU A 150 -0.33 26.00 -7.16
C LEU A 150 0.92 25.28 -7.69
N LEU A 151 2.07 25.51 -7.05
CA LEU A 151 3.33 24.88 -7.44
C LEU A 151 3.32 23.36 -7.25
N VAL A 152 2.75 22.85 -6.15
CA VAL A 152 2.63 21.42 -5.86
C VAL A 152 1.73 20.73 -6.89
N ILE A 153 0.61 21.34 -7.25
CA ILE A 153 -0.29 20.82 -8.28
C ILE A 153 0.46 20.65 -9.61
N ASP A 154 1.15 21.68 -10.08
CA ASP A 154 1.90 21.62 -11.35
C ASP A 154 3.06 20.62 -11.30
N GLN A 155 3.72 20.49 -10.16
CA GLN A 155 4.85 19.57 -9.99
C GLN A 155 4.41 18.10 -9.93
N LYS A 156 3.28 17.80 -9.26
CA LYS A 156 2.84 16.44 -8.96
C LYS A 156 1.75 15.93 -9.89
N ILE A 157 0.94 16.81 -10.47
CA ILE A 157 -0.20 16.47 -11.33
C ILE A 157 -0.08 17.25 -12.65
N GLU A 158 0.46 16.60 -13.68
CA GLU A 158 0.73 17.22 -14.99
C GLU A 158 -0.52 17.90 -15.58
N GLY A 159 -0.32 18.97 -16.37
CA GLY A 159 -1.41 19.78 -16.96
C GLY A 159 -2.42 18.96 -17.74
N GLU A 160 -1.97 18.17 -18.71
CA GLU A 160 -2.86 17.33 -19.54
C GLU A 160 -3.67 16.33 -18.70
N LEU A 161 -3.06 15.78 -17.66
CA LEU A 161 -3.71 14.80 -16.79
C LEU A 161 -4.85 15.46 -15.99
N ARG A 162 -4.62 16.66 -15.43
CA ARG A 162 -5.67 17.43 -14.74
C ARG A 162 -6.84 17.71 -15.65
N GLU A 163 -6.56 18.14 -16.88
CA GLU A 163 -7.58 18.44 -17.88
C GLU A 163 -8.43 17.20 -18.20
N ARG A 164 -7.78 16.05 -18.46
CA ARG A 164 -8.46 14.78 -18.75
C ARG A 164 -9.36 14.32 -17.61
N MET A 165 -8.88 14.40 -16.38
CA MET A 165 -9.63 13.96 -15.21
C MET A 165 -10.84 14.87 -14.95
N LEU A 166 -10.68 16.18 -15.08
CA LEU A 166 -11.78 17.15 -14.92
C LEU A 166 -12.85 16.97 -16.00
N VAL A 167 -12.45 16.71 -17.25
CA VAL A 167 -13.40 16.45 -18.34
C VAL A 167 -14.14 15.13 -18.16
N SER A 168 -13.44 14.04 -17.79
CA SER A 168 -14.10 12.78 -17.47
C SER A 168 -15.07 12.93 -16.29
N TYR A 169 -14.68 13.64 -15.23
CA TYR A 169 -15.58 13.93 -14.11
C TYR A 169 -16.82 14.72 -14.56
N TYR A 170 -16.64 15.75 -15.40
CA TYR A 170 -17.74 16.54 -15.97
C TYR A 170 -18.70 15.67 -16.78
N ARG A 171 -18.20 14.90 -17.75
CA ARG A 171 -19.01 14.02 -18.60
C ARG A 171 -19.82 13.01 -17.78
N TYR A 172 -19.22 12.42 -16.75
CA TYR A 172 -19.87 11.38 -15.94
C TYR A 172 -20.79 11.91 -14.83
N SER A 173 -20.61 13.17 -14.42
CA SER A 173 -21.36 13.83 -13.35
C SER A 173 -22.42 14.81 -13.87
N ALA A 174 -22.48 15.06 -15.19
CA ALA A 174 -23.50 15.90 -15.84
C ALA A 174 -24.94 15.44 -15.57
N ALA A 175 -25.16 14.18 -15.19
CA ALA A 175 -26.47 13.67 -14.74
C ALA A 175 -26.86 14.10 -13.29
N ARG A 176 -25.93 14.68 -12.51
CA ARG A 176 -26.14 15.10 -11.11
C ARG A 176 -25.97 16.62 -10.87
N SER A 177 -25.47 17.37 -11.85
CA SER A 177 -25.13 18.79 -11.70
C SER A 177 -26.21 19.70 -12.26
N SER A 178 -27.34 19.77 -11.55
CA SER A 178 -28.23 20.92 -11.63
C SER A 178 -27.62 22.08 -10.84
N GLY A 179 -27.11 23.11 -11.53
CA GLY A 179 -27.17 24.51 -11.08
C GLY A 179 -25.97 25.18 -10.39
N ASP A 180 -25.16 24.50 -9.57
CA ASP A 180 -24.30 25.19 -8.57
C ASP A 180 -22.79 24.85 -8.55
N SER A 181 -22.23 24.20 -9.58
CA SER A 181 -20.78 23.88 -9.56
C SER A 181 -19.91 25.03 -10.09
N ASN A 182 -18.91 25.47 -9.30
CA ASN A 182 -17.84 26.41 -9.69
C ASN A 182 -16.85 25.81 -10.72
N LEU A 183 -17.31 24.86 -11.55
CA LEU A 183 -16.47 24.05 -12.43
C LEU A 183 -15.69 24.91 -13.42
N ASP A 184 -16.31 25.94 -13.99
CA ASP A 184 -15.66 26.83 -14.95
C ASP A 184 -14.46 27.56 -14.34
N ASP A 185 -14.58 28.04 -13.10
CA ASP A 185 -13.50 28.73 -12.41
C ASP A 185 -12.41 27.77 -11.95
N ILE A 186 -12.77 26.55 -11.56
CA ILE A 186 -11.83 25.47 -11.28
C ILE A 186 -11.05 25.09 -12.56
N CYS A 187 -11.73 24.93 -13.70
CA CYS A 187 -11.11 24.65 -14.99
C CYS A 187 -10.21 25.80 -15.46
N LYS A 188 -10.60 27.07 -15.24
CA LYS A 188 -9.74 28.22 -15.50
C LYS A 188 -8.47 28.16 -14.64
N LEU A 189 -8.62 27.91 -13.33
CA LEU A 189 -7.51 27.81 -12.40
C LEU A 189 -6.56 26.67 -12.77
N LEU A 190 -7.07 25.50 -13.16
CA LEU A 190 -6.27 24.28 -13.35
C LEU A 190 -5.88 23.96 -14.79
N ARG A 191 -6.18 24.85 -15.74
CA ARG A 191 -5.75 24.72 -17.15
C ARG A 191 -4.25 24.47 -17.25
N SER A 192 -3.83 23.61 -18.18
CA SER A 192 -2.43 23.30 -18.43
C SER A 192 -1.60 24.58 -18.59
N THR A 193 -0.52 24.66 -17.82
CA THR A 193 0.47 25.74 -17.86
C THR A 193 1.58 25.46 -18.87
N GLY A 194 1.63 24.24 -19.43
CA GLY A 194 2.75 23.72 -20.22
C GLY A 194 3.97 23.34 -19.37
N PHE A 195 3.92 23.50 -18.05
CA PHE A 195 5.00 23.08 -17.16
C PHE A 195 5.08 21.56 -17.10
N SER A 196 6.31 21.03 -17.07
CA SER A 196 6.59 19.62 -16.90
C SER A 196 7.77 19.45 -15.96
N SER A 197 7.66 18.51 -15.02
CA SER A 197 8.71 18.13 -14.08
C SER A 197 9.71 17.12 -14.64
N GLN A 198 9.59 16.76 -15.93
CA GLN A 198 10.50 15.82 -16.58
C GLN A 198 11.89 16.45 -16.81
N PRO A 199 12.99 15.69 -16.62
CA PRO A 199 14.34 16.19 -16.87
C PRO A 199 14.51 16.73 -18.30
N GLY A 200 15.00 17.97 -18.43
CA GLY A 200 15.20 18.63 -19.73
C GLY A 200 13.96 19.30 -20.32
N ALA A 201 12.82 19.30 -19.63
CA ALA A 201 11.66 20.10 -20.02
C ALA A 201 11.98 21.60 -19.95
N LYS A 202 11.57 22.36 -20.97
CA LYS A 202 11.77 23.82 -20.99
C LYS A 202 10.68 24.49 -20.16
N ARG A 203 11.08 25.44 -19.32
CA ARG A 203 10.16 26.32 -18.60
C ARG A 203 9.27 27.10 -19.58
N PRO A 204 7.93 27.09 -19.42
CA PRO A 204 7.03 27.87 -20.25
C PRO A 204 7.25 29.38 -20.11
N ALA A 205 6.90 30.14 -21.15
CA ALA A 205 6.93 31.60 -21.10
C ALA A 205 5.92 32.12 -20.05
N ASN A 206 6.32 33.15 -19.29
CA ASN A 206 5.51 33.78 -18.25
C ASN A 206 5.03 32.83 -17.13
N TYR A 207 5.73 31.73 -16.88
CA TYR A 207 5.46 30.82 -15.77
C TYR A 207 6.45 31.08 -14.61
N PRO A 208 6.03 31.09 -13.33
CA PRO A 208 4.69 30.79 -12.83
C PRO A 208 3.77 32.02 -12.70
N GLU A 209 4.20 33.21 -13.08
CA GLU A 209 3.44 34.45 -12.83
C GLU A 209 2.05 34.45 -13.47
N SER A 210 1.90 33.94 -14.69
CA SER A 210 0.60 33.83 -15.37
C SER A 210 -0.35 32.84 -14.67
N TYR A 211 0.20 31.83 -13.98
CA TYR A 211 -0.58 30.89 -13.20
C TYR A 211 -1.05 31.54 -11.89
N PHE A 212 -0.15 32.26 -11.21
CA PHE A 212 -0.45 32.98 -9.96
C PHE A 212 -1.47 34.12 -10.17
N GLN A 213 -1.54 34.69 -11.38
CA GLN A 213 -2.47 35.75 -11.74
C GLN A 213 -3.90 35.27 -12.07
N ARG A 214 -4.15 33.96 -12.18
CA ARG A 214 -5.47 33.43 -12.59
C ARG A 214 -6.60 33.79 -11.63
N VAL A 215 -6.30 33.90 -10.34
CA VAL A 215 -7.22 34.42 -9.32
C VAL A 215 -6.56 35.61 -8.64
N PRO A 216 -7.10 36.83 -8.78
CA PRO A 216 -6.48 38.03 -8.24
C PRO A 216 -6.60 38.10 -6.71
N ILE A 217 -5.60 38.70 -6.09
CA ILE A 217 -5.53 39.02 -4.65
C ILE A 217 -5.24 40.51 -4.53
N SER A 218 -5.70 41.14 -3.45
CA SER A 218 -5.41 42.54 -3.14
C SER A 218 -3.91 42.87 -3.26
N SER A 219 -3.57 43.80 -4.16
CA SER A 219 -2.20 44.28 -4.35
C SER A 219 -1.64 44.95 -3.10
N THR A 220 -2.52 45.54 -2.29
CA THR A 220 -2.17 46.15 -1.00
C THR A 220 -1.66 45.10 -0.03
N LEU A 221 -2.37 43.97 0.12
CA LEU A 221 -1.93 42.85 0.95
C LEU A 221 -0.58 42.32 0.48
N ILE A 222 -0.44 42.03 -0.83
CA ILE A 222 0.81 41.48 -1.39
C ILE A 222 1.99 42.42 -1.07
N SER A 223 1.81 43.73 -1.27
CA SER A 223 2.85 44.72 -0.98
C SER A 223 3.20 44.79 0.52
N MET A 224 2.20 44.73 1.40
CA MET A 224 2.41 44.76 2.85
C MET A 224 3.11 43.48 3.36
N VAL A 225 2.68 42.30 2.89
CA VAL A 225 3.30 41.01 3.23
C VAL A 225 4.75 40.95 2.76
N ILE A 226 5.03 41.32 1.51
CA ILE A 226 6.42 41.38 1.00
C ILE A 226 7.24 42.41 1.78
N GLY A 227 6.64 43.54 2.18
CA GLY A 227 7.28 44.54 3.04
C GLY A 227 7.71 43.96 4.38
N ARG A 228 6.79 43.30 5.10
CA ARG A 228 7.06 42.67 6.39
C ARG A 228 8.08 41.53 6.29
N LEU A 229 7.94 40.67 5.29
CA LEU A 229 8.90 39.61 5.00
C LEU A 229 10.28 40.16 4.65
N ARG A 230 10.43 41.41 4.21
CA ARG A 230 11.75 42.03 3.96
C ARG A 230 12.33 42.67 5.21
N SER A 231 11.52 43.37 5.99
CA SER A 231 11.99 44.20 7.11
C SER A 231 12.17 43.41 8.40
N ASP A 232 11.18 42.60 8.78
CA ASP A 232 11.08 42.03 10.13
C ASP A 232 11.68 40.60 10.20
N ASP A 233 12.01 40.10 11.39
CA ASP A 233 12.20 38.67 11.68
C ASP A 233 10.88 38.15 12.26
N ILE A 234 10.00 37.63 11.40
CA ILE A 234 8.60 37.37 11.81
C ILE A 234 8.46 36.23 12.80
N TYR A 235 9.48 35.37 12.92
CA TYR A 235 9.52 34.22 13.83
C TYR A 235 10.52 34.38 14.98
N ASN A 236 11.22 35.51 15.08
CA ASN A 236 12.26 35.80 16.07
C ASN A 236 13.37 34.72 16.13
N GLN A 237 13.67 34.08 15.00
CA GLN A 237 14.62 32.95 14.93
C GLN A 237 16.07 33.37 15.08
N VAL A 238 16.41 34.63 14.81
CA VAL A 238 17.79 35.15 14.95
C VAL A 238 18.28 35.02 16.40
N SER A 239 17.39 35.09 17.38
CA SER A 239 17.73 34.89 18.80
C SER A 239 18.33 33.51 19.10
N ALA A 240 17.88 32.48 18.37
CA ALA A 240 18.40 31.11 18.49
C ALA A 240 19.77 30.92 17.80
N TYR A 241 20.17 31.86 16.93
CA TYR A 241 21.40 31.82 16.13
C TYR A 241 22.26 33.09 16.38
N PRO A 242 23.04 33.13 17.47
CA PRO A 242 23.77 34.33 17.87
C PRO A 242 24.95 34.69 16.93
N LEU A 243 25.44 33.74 16.13
CA LEU A 243 26.54 33.98 15.19
C LEU A 243 26.01 34.64 13.91
N PRO A 244 26.56 35.80 13.47
CA PRO A 244 26.09 36.50 12.27
C PRO A 244 26.12 35.64 11.00
N GLU A 245 27.09 34.73 10.93
CA GLU A 245 27.27 33.83 9.80
C GLU A 245 26.17 32.76 9.67
N HIS A 246 25.31 32.61 10.68
CA HIS A 246 24.17 31.69 10.67
C HIS A 246 22.87 32.36 10.23
N ARG A 247 22.90 33.68 9.94
CA ARG A 247 21.69 34.47 9.60
C ARG A 247 20.89 33.87 8.46
N SER A 248 21.56 33.42 7.40
CA SER A 248 20.90 32.84 6.22
C SER A 248 20.12 31.57 6.57
N THR A 249 20.64 30.76 7.50
CA THR A 249 19.96 29.58 8.03
C THR A 249 18.82 29.95 8.97
N ALA A 250 19.04 30.91 9.87
CA ALA A 250 18.04 31.41 10.81
C ALA A 250 16.81 32.00 10.10
N LEU A 251 16.98 32.60 8.93
CA LEU A 251 15.91 33.22 8.16
C LEU A 251 15.40 32.35 7.00
N ALA A 252 15.81 31.09 6.93
CA ALA A 252 15.59 30.27 5.73
C ALA A 252 14.11 29.98 5.43
N ASN A 253 13.28 29.78 6.46
CA ASN A 253 11.84 29.58 6.28
C ASN A 253 11.16 30.85 5.75
N GLN A 254 11.53 32.01 6.30
CA GLN A 254 11.05 33.31 5.83
C GLN A 254 11.53 33.61 4.39
N ALA A 255 12.77 33.21 4.06
CA ALA A 255 13.31 33.33 2.72
C ALA A 255 12.52 32.49 1.70
N ALA A 256 12.15 31.27 2.07
CA ALA A 256 11.29 30.39 1.25
C ALA A 256 9.90 31.00 1.02
N MET A 257 9.28 31.58 2.06
CA MET A 257 8.01 32.28 1.94
C MET A 257 8.12 33.47 0.99
N LEU A 258 9.15 34.29 1.17
CA LEU A 258 9.40 35.46 0.32
C LEU A 258 9.61 35.06 -1.15
N TYR A 259 10.36 33.99 -1.41
CA TYR A 259 10.56 33.47 -2.76
C TYR A 259 9.23 33.17 -3.47
N VAL A 260 8.30 32.48 -2.80
CA VAL A 260 6.97 32.17 -3.37
C VAL A 260 6.13 33.45 -3.52
N CYS A 261 6.12 34.31 -2.50
CA CYS A 261 5.33 35.54 -2.50
C CYS A 261 5.73 36.53 -3.61
N LEU A 262 7.01 36.53 -4.03
CA LEU A 262 7.51 37.38 -5.12
C LEU A 262 6.83 37.10 -6.47
N TYR A 263 6.30 35.90 -6.70
CA TYR A 263 5.57 35.57 -7.94
C TYR A 263 4.19 36.24 -8.04
N PHE A 264 3.61 36.68 -6.92
CA PHE A 264 2.42 37.53 -6.92
C PHE A 264 2.74 38.99 -7.28
N SER A 265 4.02 39.39 -7.27
CA SER A 265 4.47 40.72 -7.71
C SER A 265 5.69 40.64 -8.65
N PRO A 266 5.50 40.17 -9.90
CA PRO A 266 6.60 39.94 -10.85
C PRO A 266 7.39 41.21 -11.20
N SER A 267 6.79 42.39 -11.00
CA SER A 267 7.44 43.69 -11.22
C SER A 267 8.70 43.84 -10.36
N ILE A 268 8.72 43.29 -9.14
CA ILE A 268 9.87 43.31 -8.24
C ILE A 268 11.02 42.51 -8.86
N LEU A 269 10.73 41.29 -9.33
CA LEU A 269 11.70 40.38 -9.94
C LEU A 269 12.28 40.94 -11.26
N GLN A 270 11.48 41.64 -12.07
CA GLN A 270 11.91 42.16 -13.37
C GLN A 270 12.60 43.53 -13.29
N THR A 271 12.02 44.49 -12.56
CA THR A 271 12.37 45.93 -12.70
C THR A 271 12.99 46.55 -11.47
N GLN A 272 12.71 46.05 -10.25
CA GLN A 272 13.09 46.72 -9.00
C GLN A 272 14.44 46.24 -8.46
N GLN A 273 15.53 46.64 -9.13
CA GLN A 273 16.90 46.22 -8.80
C GLN A 273 17.32 46.47 -7.36
N ALA A 274 17.02 47.65 -6.81
CA ALA A 274 17.40 48.00 -5.43
C ALA A 274 16.74 47.07 -4.40
N LYS A 275 15.44 46.78 -4.56
CA LYS A 275 14.72 45.87 -3.65
C LYS A 275 15.23 44.44 -3.79
N MET A 276 15.49 43.97 -5.01
CA MET A 276 16.04 42.63 -5.22
C MET A 276 17.44 42.46 -4.64
N ARG A 277 18.30 43.49 -4.73
CA ARG A 277 19.61 43.47 -4.09
C ARG A 277 19.49 43.32 -2.57
N GLU A 278 18.66 44.13 -1.93
CA GLU A 278 18.40 44.02 -0.48
C GLU A 278 17.89 42.63 -0.07
N ILE A 279 16.98 42.05 -0.85
CA ILE A 279 16.45 40.69 -0.62
C ILE A 279 17.57 39.65 -0.70
N VAL A 280 18.40 39.70 -1.74
CA VAL A 280 19.49 38.74 -1.95
C VAL A 280 20.56 38.89 -0.87
N ASP A 281 20.96 40.11 -0.52
CA ASP A 281 21.99 40.35 0.51
C ASP A 281 21.51 39.90 1.90
N LYS A 282 20.21 40.03 2.20
CA LYS A 282 19.63 39.60 3.48
C LYS A 282 19.47 38.07 3.57
N TYR A 283 18.87 37.45 2.56
CA TYR A 283 18.40 36.06 2.61
C TYR A 283 19.25 35.05 1.83
N PHE A 284 19.91 35.48 0.76
CA PHE A 284 20.63 34.62 -0.18
C PHE A 284 22.11 35.03 -0.40
N PRO A 285 22.87 35.43 0.63
CA PRO A 285 24.29 35.82 0.44
C PRO A 285 25.22 34.61 0.21
N ASP A 286 24.82 33.44 0.68
CA ASP A 286 25.57 32.18 0.72
C ASP A 286 24.74 30.97 0.26
N ASN A 287 23.42 31.13 0.08
CA ASN A 287 22.48 30.08 -0.27
C ASN A 287 21.74 30.41 -1.57
N TRP A 288 21.88 29.58 -2.61
CA TRP A 288 21.12 29.68 -3.86
C TRP A 288 20.28 28.44 -4.16
N VAL A 289 20.43 27.37 -3.37
CA VAL A 289 19.52 26.23 -3.36
C VAL A 289 18.70 26.29 -2.08
N ILE A 290 17.37 26.36 -2.22
CA ILE A 290 16.45 26.51 -1.10
C ILE A 290 15.41 25.39 -1.08
N SER A 291 14.76 25.17 0.06
CA SER A 291 13.61 24.27 0.20
C SER A 291 12.36 25.11 0.42
N ILE A 292 11.37 25.00 -0.46
CA ILE A 292 10.15 25.82 -0.36
C ILE A 292 9.13 25.25 0.60
N TYR A 293 8.85 23.94 0.57
CA TYR A 293 7.89 23.26 1.44
C TYR A 293 8.25 21.78 1.51
N MET A 294 8.37 21.21 2.73
CA MET A 294 8.65 19.78 2.97
C MET A 294 9.67 19.17 1.98
N GLY A 295 10.84 19.80 1.88
CA GLY A 295 11.97 19.33 1.07
C GLY A 295 11.86 19.52 -0.44
N ILE A 296 10.85 20.23 -0.96
CA ILE A 296 10.80 20.62 -2.38
C ILE A 296 11.95 21.60 -2.65
N THR A 297 13.00 21.13 -3.33
CA THR A 297 14.19 21.91 -3.64
C THR A 297 13.98 22.82 -4.84
N VAL A 298 14.49 24.04 -4.75
CA VAL A 298 14.49 25.03 -5.83
C VAL A 298 15.87 25.64 -5.95
N ASN A 299 16.37 25.69 -7.18
CA ASN A 299 17.60 26.40 -7.51
C ASN A 299 17.28 27.78 -8.05
N LEU A 300 17.72 28.81 -7.33
CA LEU A 300 17.45 30.21 -7.69
C LEU A 300 18.12 30.61 -9.01
N VAL A 301 19.21 29.94 -9.41
CA VAL A 301 19.86 30.18 -10.70
C VAL A 301 18.90 29.90 -11.86
N GLU A 302 18.10 28.84 -11.76
CA GLU A 302 17.11 28.48 -12.77
C GLU A 302 15.82 29.26 -12.59
N ALA A 303 15.34 29.33 -11.35
CA ALA A 303 14.07 29.96 -11.03
C ALA A 303 14.06 31.46 -11.35
N TRP A 304 15.20 32.14 -11.23
CA TRP A 304 15.32 33.57 -11.51
C TRP A 304 15.98 33.95 -12.84
N GLU A 305 16.40 32.97 -13.64
CA GLU A 305 16.99 33.22 -14.97
C GLU A 305 16.16 34.16 -15.88
N PRO A 306 14.81 34.07 -15.95
CA PRO A 306 14.03 34.95 -16.82
C PRO A 306 13.80 36.36 -16.25
N TYR A 307 14.17 36.64 -15.00
CA TYR A 307 13.89 37.91 -14.34
C TYR A 307 15.15 38.76 -14.20
N LYS A 308 15.19 39.91 -14.89
CA LYS A 308 16.41 40.72 -15.01
C LYS A 308 16.95 41.22 -13.66
N ALA A 309 16.11 41.85 -12.82
CA ALA A 309 16.55 42.40 -11.54
C ALA A 309 16.99 41.30 -10.55
N ALA A 310 16.24 40.19 -10.48
CA ALA A 310 16.58 39.06 -9.62
C ALA A 310 17.89 38.36 -10.05
N LYS A 311 18.06 38.11 -11.35
CA LYS A 311 19.29 37.54 -11.91
C LYS A 311 20.51 38.42 -11.65
N THR A 312 20.39 39.74 -11.83
CA THR A 312 21.49 40.67 -11.56
C THR A 312 21.86 40.69 -10.07
N ALA A 313 20.88 40.65 -9.16
CA ALA A 313 21.15 40.60 -7.72
C ALA A 313 21.83 39.28 -7.32
N LEU A 314 21.34 38.14 -7.81
CA LEU A 314 21.88 36.81 -7.47
C LEU A 314 23.31 36.58 -8.01
N ASN A 315 23.70 37.23 -9.10
CA ASN A 315 25.04 37.04 -9.67
C ASN A 315 26.18 37.37 -8.70
N TYR A 316 25.98 38.28 -7.74
CA TYR A 316 26.98 38.59 -6.70
C TYR A 316 27.20 37.39 -5.77
N THR A 317 26.13 36.68 -5.39
CA THR A 317 26.21 35.43 -4.61
C THR A 317 26.94 34.33 -5.39
N LEU A 318 26.73 34.27 -6.71
CA LEU A 318 27.26 33.23 -7.61
C LEU A 318 28.68 33.53 -8.13
N GLU A 319 29.36 34.53 -7.57
CA GLU A 319 30.76 34.79 -7.92
C GLU A 319 31.63 33.61 -7.49
N THR A 320 32.58 33.23 -8.36
CA THR A 320 33.45 32.06 -8.12
C THR A 320 34.26 32.19 -6.83
N ALA A 321 34.63 33.41 -6.43
CA ALA A 321 35.32 33.70 -5.18
C ALA A 321 34.42 33.39 -3.97
N ASN A 322 33.16 33.85 -3.97
CA ASN A 322 32.21 33.60 -2.88
C ASN A 322 31.85 32.11 -2.78
N ILE A 323 31.58 31.44 -3.91
CA ILE A 323 31.30 29.99 -3.94
C ILE A 323 32.47 29.22 -3.30
N LYS A 324 33.70 29.57 -3.67
CA LYS A 324 34.91 28.93 -3.13
C LYS A 324 35.07 29.20 -1.63
N GLU A 325 34.85 30.44 -1.19
CA GLU A 325 34.91 30.82 0.22
C GLU A 325 33.93 30.00 1.07
N GLN A 326 32.66 29.95 0.67
CA GLN A 326 31.64 29.19 1.40
C GLN A 326 31.92 27.69 1.38
N ALA A 327 32.26 27.12 0.22
CA ALA A 327 32.57 25.70 0.11
C ALA A 327 33.78 25.30 0.98
N THR A 328 34.85 26.10 0.96
CA THR A 328 36.05 25.86 1.79
C THR A 328 35.75 25.97 3.28
N ARG A 329 34.88 26.93 3.67
CA ARG A 329 34.44 27.11 5.05
C ARG A 329 33.71 25.87 5.58
N TYR A 330 32.74 25.35 4.85
CA TYR A 330 32.02 24.14 5.26
C TYR A 330 32.90 22.88 5.22
N ALA A 331 33.92 22.82 4.34
CA ALA A 331 34.93 21.77 4.40
C ALA A 331 35.72 21.81 5.72
N ALA A 332 36.18 22.99 6.14
CA ALA A 332 36.92 23.17 7.39
C ALA A 332 36.04 22.88 8.63
N SER A 333 34.78 23.32 8.61
CA SER A 333 33.80 22.95 9.64
C SER A 333 33.61 21.44 9.71
N MET A 334 33.61 20.74 8.56
CA MET A 334 33.45 19.30 8.55
C MET A 334 34.62 18.54 9.17
N GLU A 335 35.85 19.00 8.92
CA GLU A 335 37.06 18.41 9.49
C GLU A 335 37.11 18.59 11.02
N SER A 336 36.55 19.69 11.56
CA SER A 336 36.55 19.98 13.00
C SER A 336 35.36 19.39 13.78
N LEU A 337 34.14 19.45 13.22
CA LEU A 337 32.92 19.05 13.94
C LEU A 337 32.80 17.55 14.12
N LYS A 338 33.22 16.75 13.12
CA LYS A 338 33.13 15.29 13.19
C LYS A 338 33.84 14.69 14.42
N PRO A 339 35.14 14.96 14.69
CA PRO A 339 35.80 14.41 15.88
C PRO A 339 35.23 14.97 17.18
N GLN A 340 34.77 16.23 17.19
CA GLN A 340 34.15 16.84 18.37
C GLN A 340 32.86 16.11 18.77
N VAL A 341 31.92 15.91 17.83
CA VAL A 341 30.66 15.22 18.12
C VAL A 341 30.92 13.76 18.52
N GLN A 342 31.87 13.09 17.87
CA GLN A 342 32.25 11.72 18.24
C GLN A 342 32.83 11.63 19.65
N GLN A 343 33.59 12.63 20.09
CA GLN A 343 34.07 12.70 21.47
C GLN A 343 32.94 12.92 22.47
N LEU A 344 31.99 13.80 22.16
CA LEU A 344 30.80 14.03 23.00
C LEU A 344 29.93 12.76 23.13
N LEU A 345 29.88 11.93 22.09
CA LEU A 345 29.14 10.68 22.08
C LEU A 345 29.86 9.50 22.73
N LYS A 346 31.12 9.66 23.17
CA LYS A 346 31.81 8.59 23.91
C LYS A 346 31.07 8.29 25.21
N GLU A 347 30.94 7.01 25.52
CA GLU A 347 30.23 6.55 26.71
C GLU A 347 30.81 7.19 27.98
N GLY A 348 29.92 7.71 28.83
CA GLY A 348 30.28 8.36 30.08
C GLY A 348 30.76 9.82 29.97
N PHE A 349 30.84 10.42 28.77
CA PHE A 349 31.21 11.84 28.61
C PHE A 349 30.06 12.79 28.94
N LEU A 350 28.88 12.58 28.35
CA LEU A 350 27.68 13.37 28.64
C LEU A 350 27.10 12.97 30.00
N ARG A 351 27.47 13.71 31.05
CA ARG A 351 26.91 13.60 32.40
C ARG A 351 26.12 14.87 32.74
N GLN A 352 25.14 14.76 33.64
CA GLN A 352 24.29 15.89 34.04
C GLN A 352 25.12 17.12 34.46
N GLU A 353 26.18 16.92 35.24
CA GLU A 353 27.06 18.01 35.70
C GLU A 353 27.78 18.72 34.55
N ILE A 354 28.37 17.95 33.62
CA ILE A 354 29.11 18.48 32.48
C ILE A 354 28.18 19.28 31.55
N ILE A 355 26.94 18.81 31.38
CA ILE A 355 25.94 19.49 30.56
C ILE A 355 25.58 20.86 31.14
N LEU A 356 25.27 20.90 32.44
CA LEU A 356 24.89 22.14 33.13
C LEU A 356 26.01 23.18 33.15
N ASP A 357 27.26 22.73 33.23
CA ASP A 357 28.43 23.62 33.23
C ASP A 357 28.81 24.12 31.81
N ASN A 358 28.36 23.45 30.73
CA ASN A 358 28.80 23.73 29.36
C ASN A 358 27.65 23.98 28.36
N ILE A 359 26.46 24.36 28.82
CA ILE A 359 25.28 24.60 27.95
C ILE A 359 25.61 25.44 26.70
N PRO A 360 26.28 26.62 26.80
CA PRO A 360 26.55 27.43 25.61
C PRO A 360 27.45 26.74 24.59
N LYS A 361 28.46 25.99 25.05
CA LYS A 361 29.39 25.25 24.16
C LYS A 361 28.67 24.11 23.45
N LEU A 362 27.84 23.36 24.16
CA LEU A 362 27.05 22.25 23.61
C LEU A 362 26.06 22.75 22.54
N LEU A 363 25.35 23.85 22.83
CA LEU A 363 24.42 24.46 21.88
C LEU A 363 25.14 25.05 20.65
N ASN A 364 26.33 25.64 20.80
CA ASN A 364 27.10 26.13 19.66
C ASN A 364 27.55 24.98 18.74
N CYS A 365 28.07 23.89 19.30
CA CYS A 365 28.42 22.71 18.52
C CYS A 365 27.20 22.16 17.75
N LEU A 366 26.02 22.12 18.38
CA LEU A 366 24.79 21.67 17.74
C LEU A 366 24.33 22.61 16.60
N ARG A 367 24.48 23.93 16.77
CA ARG A 367 24.23 24.92 15.71
C ARG A 367 25.16 24.73 14.53
N ASP A 368 26.46 24.66 14.78
CA ASP A 368 27.47 24.52 13.73
C ASP A 368 27.25 23.25 12.92
N CYS A 369 26.91 22.13 13.59
CA CYS A 369 26.56 20.88 12.93
C CYS A 369 25.34 21.01 12.02
N ASN A 370 24.22 21.53 12.52
CA ASN A 370 22.99 21.64 11.73
C ASN A 370 23.11 22.64 10.58
N VAL A 371 23.81 23.76 10.78
CA VAL A 371 24.08 24.75 9.72
C VAL A 371 24.94 24.13 8.61
N ALA A 372 26.02 23.41 8.98
CA ALA A 372 26.88 22.75 8.00
C ALA A 372 26.14 21.63 7.24
N ILE A 373 25.37 20.80 7.94
CA ILE A 373 24.56 19.74 7.32
C ILE A 373 23.55 20.34 6.35
N ARG A 374 22.83 21.40 6.73
CA ARG A 374 21.84 22.06 5.87
C ARG A 374 22.45 22.55 4.58
N TRP A 375 23.54 23.32 4.68
CA TRP A 375 24.18 23.91 3.50
C TRP A 375 24.70 22.82 2.56
N LEU A 376 25.42 21.82 3.09
CA LEU A 376 25.99 20.74 2.29
C LEU A 376 24.92 19.86 1.66
N MET A 377 23.84 19.50 2.37
CA MET A 377 22.76 18.69 1.80
C MET A 377 22.04 19.42 0.66
N LEU A 378 21.73 20.71 0.81
CA LEU A 378 21.06 21.50 -0.22
C LEU A 378 21.94 21.69 -1.46
N HIS A 379 23.20 22.12 -1.27
CA HIS A 379 24.06 22.48 -2.40
C HIS A 379 24.72 21.28 -3.10
N SER A 380 24.65 20.07 -2.51
CA SER A 380 25.08 18.82 -3.15
C SER A 380 23.93 17.99 -3.74
N ALA A 381 22.67 18.32 -3.45
CA ALA A 381 21.49 17.57 -3.89
C ALA A 381 21.40 17.50 -5.42
N GLU A 382 21.33 16.29 -5.99
CA GLU A 382 21.23 16.13 -7.45
C GLU A 382 19.93 16.69 -8.02
N SER A 383 18.83 16.55 -7.29
CA SER A 383 17.50 17.06 -7.67
C SER A 383 17.45 18.59 -7.83
N ALA A 384 18.41 19.32 -7.25
CA ALA A 384 18.48 20.77 -7.34
C ALA A 384 19.22 21.29 -8.57
N TYR A 385 19.80 20.44 -9.42
CA TYR A 385 20.58 20.88 -10.58
C TYR A 385 20.13 20.19 -11.85
N ASP A 386 19.68 20.95 -12.86
CA ASP A 386 19.51 20.42 -14.21
C ASP A 386 20.89 20.17 -14.84
N LEU A 387 21.25 18.89 -14.98
CA LEU A 387 22.51 18.47 -15.57
C LEU A 387 22.67 18.94 -17.02
N ASN A 388 21.59 19.26 -17.74
CA ASN A 388 21.67 19.77 -19.10
C ASN A 388 22.17 21.23 -19.17
N ASN A 389 22.11 21.98 -18.08
CA ASN A 389 22.57 23.35 -18.03
C ASN A 389 24.06 23.43 -17.63
N LYS A 390 24.91 23.86 -18.58
CA LYS A 390 26.37 23.98 -18.40
C LYS A 390 26.77 24.85 -17.20
N ARG A 391 26.09 25.98 -16.96
CA ARG A 391 26.42 26.90 -15.86
C ARG A 391 26.15 26.25 -14.50
N MET A 392 25.01 25.59 -14.36
CA MET A 392 24.63 24.90 -13.13
C MET A 392 25.55 23.72 -12.82
N ARG A 393 25.95 22.98 -13.86
CA ARG A 393 26.93 21.90 -13.74
C ARG A 393 28.27 22.41 -13.21
N GLN A 394 28.77 23.52 -13.75
CA GLN A 394 30.03 24.14 -13.30
C GLN A 394 29.95 24.60 -11.84
N ILE A 395 28.85 25.24 -11.43
CA ILE A 395 28.63 25.65 -10.03
C ILE A 395 28.64 24.43 -9.11
N LYS A 396 27.91 23.37 -9.48
CA LYS A 396 27.86 22.13 -8.70
C LYS A 396 29.24 21.47 -8.59
N GLU A 397 29.96 21.34 -9.70
CA GLU A 397 31.32 20.77 -9.71
C GLU A 397 32.26 21.59 -8.83
N GLN A 398 32.18 22.92 -8.89
CA GLN A 398 32.96 23.80 -8.02
C GLN A 398 32.64 23.56 -6.54
N VAL A 399 31.36 23.55 -6.16
CA VAL A 399 30.92 23.28 -4.78
C VAL A 399 31.47 21.94 -4.29
N LEU A 400 31.28 20.87 -5.06
CA LEU A 400 31.68 19.52 -4.66
C LEU A 400 33.21 19.40 -4.49
N ASN A 401 33.98 20.03 -5.37
CA ASN A 401 35.44 20.01 -5.33
C ASN A 401 35.99 20.85 -4.16
N ASP A 402 35.56 22.11 -4.07
CA ASP A 402 36.05 23.06 -3.05
C ASP A 402 35.59 22.65 -1.64
N SER A 403 34.42 22.00 -1.51
CA SER A 403 33.94 21.51 -0.21
C SER A 403 34.51 20.14 0.17
N LYS A 404 35.37 19.53 -0.66
CA LYS A 404 35.86 18.14 -0.52
C LYS A 404 34.73 17.16 -0.22
N TYR A 405 33.61 17.28 -0.92
CA TYR A 405 32.38 16.59 -0.58
C TYR A 405 32.55 15.07 -0.56
N ASN A 406 32.18 14.44 0.57
CA ASN A 406 32.09 13.00 0.67
C ASN A 406 30.73 12.62 1.31
N PRO A 407 29.83 11.95 0.57
CA PRO A 407 28.48 11.66 1.06
C PRO A 407 28.48 10.74 2.28
N ARG A 408 29.47 9.84 2.42
CA ARG A 408 29.59 8.97 3.61
C ARG A 408 30.00 9.74 4.85
N ILE A 409 30.85 10.76 4.70
CA ILE A 409 31.29 11.60 5.82
C ILE A 409 30.14 12.51 6.28
N LEU A 410 29.43 13.14 5.34
CA LEU A 410 28.26 13.96 5.65
C LEU A 410 27.18 13.12 6.34
N PHE A 411 26.91 11.92 5.82
CA PHE A 411 25.98 10.98 6.44
C PHE A 411 26.39 10.59 7.86
N GLN A 412 27.68 10.31 8.09
CA GLN A 412 28.19 10.02 9.43
C GLN A 412 28.01 11.19 10.39
N LEU A 413 28.25 12.43 9.94
CA LEU A 413 28.00 13.61 10.75
C LEU A 413 26.50 13.77 11.07
N LEU A 414 25.61 13.56 10.09
CA LEU A 414 24.16 13.60 10.32
C LEU A 414 23.73 12.57 11.37
N LEU A 415 24.21 11.34 11.26
CA LEU A 415 23.95 10.27 12.24
C LEU A 415 24.42 10.64 13.64
N ASP A 416 25.68 11.06 13.77
CA ASP A 416 26.27 11.39 15.07
C ASP A 416 25.61 12.66 15.64
N THR A 417 25.28 13.66 14.82
CA THR A 417 24.56 14.87 15.25
C THR A 417 23.15 14.54 15.73
N ALA A 418 22.41 13.70 15.01
CA ALA A 418 21.07 13.29 15.42
C ALA A 418 21.10 12.49 16.74
N GLN A 419 22.08 11.61 16.91
CA GLN A 419 22.27 10.89 18.17
C GLN A 419 22.64 11.83 19.32
N TYR A 420 23.52 12.80 19.07
CA TYR A 420 23.94 13.78 20.07
C TYR A 420 22.76 14.65 20.51
N GLU A 421 22.00 15.17 19.55
CA GLU A 421 20.79 15.96 19.79
C GLU A 421 19.75 15.16 20.58
N PHE A 422 19.49 13.90 20.19
CA PHE A 422 18.54 13.03 20.89
C PHE A 422 18.95 12.80 22.35
N THR A 423 20.20 12.39 22.59
CA THR A 423 20.70 12.16 23.95
C THR A 423 20.62 13.43 24.80
N LEU A 424 21.04 14.58 24.25
CA LEU A 424 21.02 15.84 24.96
C LEU A 424 19.59 16.31 25.28
N LYS A 425 18.64 16.19 24.34
CA LYS A 425 17.22 16.51 24.55
C LYS A 425 16.60 15.64 25.65
N GLU A 426 16.82 14.33 25.63
CA GLU A 426 16.26 13.42 26.63
C GLU A 426 16.82 13.70 28.03
N MET A 427 18.13 13.96 28.14
CA MET A 427 18.74 14.36 29.41
C MET A 427 18.14 15.68 29.94
N PHE A 428 17.96 16.69 29.09
CA PHE A 428 17.34 17.96 29.51
C PHE A 428 15.87 17.81 29.91
N LYS A 429 15.08 17.02 29.18
CA LYS A 429 13.69 16.71 29.56
C LYS A 429 13.63 16.04 30.92
N GLN A 430 14.47 15.03 31.16
CA GLN A 430 14.53 14.36 32.46
C GLN A 430 14.94 15.34 33.57
N MET A 431 15.95 16.19 33.32
CA MET A 431 16.38 17.19 34.30
C MET A 431 15.29 18.24 34.60
N LEU A 432 14.46 18.62 33.63
CA LEU A 432 13.33 19.52 33.83
C LEU A 432 12.21 18.87 34.65
N LEU A 433 11.87 17.60 34.38
CA LEU A 433 10.88 16.84 35.13
C LEU A 433 11.30 16.65 36.59
N GLU A 434 12.57 16.38 36.84
CA GLU A 434 13.13 16.14 38.18
C GLU A 434 13.57 17.44 38.89
N LYS A 435 13.44 18.61 38.23
CA LYS A 435 14.02 19.89 38.66
C LYS A 435 13.62 20.27 40.09
N GLN A 436 12.32 20.30 40.37
CA GLN A 436 11.80 20.72 41.67
C GLN A 436 12.17 19.71 42.76
N ILE A 437 11.97 18.42 42.50
CA ILE A 437 12.24 17.33 43.45
C ILE A 437 13.71 17.31 43.87
N LYS A 438 14.64 17.42 42.90
CA LYS A 438 16.08 17.47 43.19
C LYS A 438 16.48 18.72 43.97
N TRP A 439 15.92 19.87 43.62
CA TRP A 439 16.23 21.12 44.31
C TRP A 439 15.81 21.07 45.78
N GLU A 440 14.62 20.55 46.07
CA GLU A 440 14.14 20.34 47.44
C GLU A 440 14.97 19.29 48.20
N SER A 441 15.37 18.20 47.54
CA SER A 441 16.25 17.19 48.13
C SER A 441 17.62 17.76 48.51
N PHE A 442 18.27 18.55 47.64
CA PHE A 442 19.55 19.18 47.95
C PHE A 442 19.43 20.24 49.04
N LYS A 443 18.31 20.99 49.06
CA LYS A 443 18.00 21.93 50.15
C LYS A 443 17.90 21.23 51.49
N LYS A 444 17.19 20.10 51.53
CA LYS A 444 17.01 19.28 52.74
C LYS A 444 18.35 18.71 53.22
N GLU A 445 19.10 18.03 52.36
CA GLU A 445 20.42 17.47 52.70
C GLU A 445 21.40 18.58 53.14
N GLY A 446 21.40 19.73 52.47
CA GLY A 446 22.22 20.88 52.86
C GLY A 446 21.86 21.44 54.25
N SER A 447 20.56 21.57 54.57
CA SER A 447 20.08 21.97 55.89
C SER A 447 20.46 20.95 56.97
N GLU A 448 20.18 19.66 56.73
CA GLU A 448 20.41 18.59 57.69
C GLU A 448 21.90 18.47 58.05
N ARG A 449 22.81 18.60 57.06
CA ARG A 449 24.27 18.61 57.32
C ARG A 449 24.73 19.79 58.16
N MET A 450 24.12 20.97 58.00
CA MET A 450 24.39 22.15 58.84
C MET A 450 23.84 21.96 60.26
N THR A 451 22.67 21.36 60.40
CA THR A 451 22.07 21.02 61.70
C THR A 451 22.92 19.97 62.44
N GLU A 452 23.39 18.94 61.74
CA GLU A 452 24.30 17.92 62.28
C GLU A 452 25.63 18.54 62.72
N LEU A 453 26.21 19.45 61.92
CA LEU A 453 27.42 20.19 62.33
C LEU A 453 27.17 21.05 63.56
N ALA A 454 26.03 21.74 63.66
CA ALA A 454 25.68 22.48 64.86
C ALA A 454 25.57 21.59 66.11
N GLU A 455 25.06 20.36 65.97
CA GLU A 455 25.02 19.38 67.05
C GLU A 455 26.41 18.87 67.46
N VAL A 456 27.34 18.70 66.51
CA VAL A 456 28.73 18.33 66.81
C VAL A 456 29.41 19.38 67.70
N PHE A 457 29.23 20.68 67.41
CA PHE A 457 29.80 21.76 68.22
C PHE A 457 29.03 22.06 69.53
N SER A 458 27.87 21.43 69.74
CA SER A 458 27.07 21.56 70.98
C SER A 458 27.64 20.78 72.18
N GLY A 459 28.54 19.82 71.92
CA GLY A 459 29.12 18.93 72.93
C GLY A 459 28.23 17.77 73.37
N VAL A 460 27.07 17.56 72.73
CA VAL A 460 26.08 16.53 73.10
C VAL A 460 26.32 15.17 72.41
N LYS A 461 27.04 15.14 71.28
CA LYS A 461 27.40 13.91 70.55
C LYS A 461 28.84 13.46 70.90
N PRO A 462 29.04 12.30 71.56
CA PRO A 462 30.34 11.88 72.12
C PRO A 462 31.35 11.29 71.11
N LEU A 463 31.02 11.23 69.81
CA LEU A 463 31.76 10.46 68.80
C LEU A 463 32.92 11.21 68.12
N THR A 464 33.10 12.50 68.38
CA THR A 464 34.09 13.34 67.66
C THR A 464 34.93 14.18 68.63
N ARG A 465 36.26 14.17 68.46
CA ARG A 465 37.25 14.94 69.23
C ARG A 465 37.19 16.45 68.89
N VAL A 466 36.01 17.05 69.03
CA VAL A 466 35.73 18.46 68.71
C VAL A 466 35.36 19.18 70.00
N GLU A 467 36.04 20.29 70.28
CA GLU A 467 35.74 21.12 71.44
C GLU A 467 34.42 21.87 71.24
N LYS A 468 33.62 21.96 72.32
CA LYS A 468 32.35 22.69 72.32
C LYS A 468 32.60 24.16 71.96
N ASN A 469 31.86 24.67 70.97
CA ASN A 469 31.93 26.08 70.56
C ASN A 469 30.52 26.63 70.32
N GLU A 470 30.02 27.42 71.26
CA GLU A 470 28.66 27.96 71.23
C GLU A 470 28.44 28.95 70.08
N ASN A 471 29.48 29.69 69.67
CA ASN A 471 29.41 30.63 68.57
C ASN A 471 29.26 29.91 67.22
N LEU A 472 30.04 28.84 66.99
CA LEU A 472 29.92 28.02 65.77
C LEU A 472 28.60 27.25 65.74
N GLN A 473 28.14 26.74 66.88
CA GLN A 473 26.83 26.09 66.99
C GLN A 473 25.69 27.03 66.57
N ALA A 474 25.67 28.26 67.10
CA ALA A 474 24.66 29.25 66.74
C ALA A 474 24.75 29.64 65.26
N TRP A 475 25.96 29.79 64.73
CA TRP A 475 26.20 30.12 63.33
C TRP A 475 25.70 29.03 62.37
N PHE A 476 26.05 27.75 62.61
CA PHE A 476 25.59 26.65 61.76
C PHE A 476 24.07 26.46 61.79
N ARG A 477 23.41 26.70 62.95
CA ARG A 477 21.93 26.71 63.03
C ARG A 477 21.32 27.84 62.21
N GLU A 478 21.93 29.01 62.22
CA GLU A 478 21.45 30.15 61.44
C GLU A 478 21.64 29.90 59.94
N ILE A 479 22.78 29.35 59.51
CA ILE A 479 23.00 28.94 58.12
C ILE A 479 22.00 27.86 57.68
N SER A 480 21.73 26.86 58.52
CA SER A 480 20.70 25.84 58.28
C SER A 480 19.32 26.48 58.03
N LYS A 481 18.90 27.39 58.92
CA LYS A 481 17.64 28.14 58.77
C LYS A 481 17.61 29.01 57.51
N GLN A 482 18.75 29.60 57.14
CA GLN A 482 18.87 30.39 55.91
C GLN A 482 18.77 29.51 54.65
N ILE A 483 19.33 28.30 54.66
CA ILE A 483 19.15 27.30 53.58
C ILE A 483 17.67 26.89 53.50
N GLU A 484 17.00 26.63 54.64
CA GLU A 484 15.57 26.30 54.68
C GLU A 484 14.66 27.44 54.21
N SER A 485 15.09 28.69 54.37
CA SER A 485 14.35 29.86 53.90
C SER A 485 14.41 30.10 52.39
N LEU A 486 15.26 29.36 51.64
CA LEU A 486 15.35 29.50 50.19
C LEU A 486 14.03 29.08 49.54
N ASN A 487 13.49 29.93 48.66
CA ASN A 487 12.26 29.65 47.92
C ASN A 487 12.57 29.27 46.47
N TYR A 488 11.95 28.19 45.98
CA TYR A 488 12.08 27.75 44.60
C TYR A 488 11.42 28.72 43.60
N GLU A 489 10.30 29.34 43.97
CA GLU A 489 9.53 30.23 43.09
C GLU A 489 10.30 31.52 42.75
N ASP A 490 11.11 32.03 43.68
CA ASP A 490 11.98 33.19 43.46
C ASP A 490 13.41 32.74 43.11
N SER A 491 13.54 32.18 41.91
CA SER A 491 14.80 31.59 41.42
C SER A 491 16.00 32.55 41.44
N THR A 492 15.76 33.85 41.24
CA THR A 492 16.82 34.84 41.15
C THR A 492 17.31 35.26 42.54
N ALA A 493 16.40 35.50 43.49
CA ALA A 493 16.79 35.81 44.86
C ALA A 493 17.41 34.60 45.55
N ALA A 494 16.83 33.41 45.37
CA ALA A 494 17.36 32.16 45.90
C ALA A 494 18.77 31.87 45.37
N GLY A 495 19.01 32.08 44.07
CA GLY A 495 20.35 31.94 43.48
C GLY A 495 21.39 32.87 44.13
N ARG A 496 21.09 34.17 44.27
CA ARG A 496 22.01 35.13 44.90
C ARG A 496 22.30 34.80 46.37
N LYS A 497 21.25 34.46 47.14
CA LYS A 497 21.39 34.08 48.55
C LYS A 497 22.20 32.80 48.72
N THR A 498 22.04 31.83 47.82
CA THR A 498 22.84 30.59 47.82
C THR A 498 24.32 30.85 47.58
N VAL A 499 24.68 31.78 46.68
CA VAL A 499 26.08 32.19 46.46
C VAL A 499 26.68 32.84 47.71
N GLN A 500 25.92 33.69 48.41
CA GLN A 500 26.35 34.29 49.68
C GLN A 500 26.60 33.22 50.76
N LEU A 501 25.72 32.21 50.86
CA LEU A 501 25.89 31.09 51.79
C LEU A 501 27.12 30.25 51.47
N ILE A 502 27.41 30.00 50.20
CA ILE A 502 28.63 29.28 49.78
C ILE A 502 29.88 30.07 50.19
N GLN A 503 29.90 31.37 49.93
CA GLN A 503 31.02 32.25 50.30
C GLN A 503 31.24 32.25 51.83
N ALA A 504 30.15 32.36 52.60
CA ALA A 504 30.21 32.30 54.06
C ALA A 504 30.75 30.96 54.58
N LEU A 505 30.43 29.83 53.93
CA LEU A 505 30.98 28.51 54.26
C LEU A 505 32.46 28.35 53.89
N VAL A 506 32.95 29.03 52.87
CA VAL A 506 34.38 29.07 52.53
C VAL A 506 35.14 29.90 53.59
N GLU A 507 34.64 31.09 53.90
CA GLU A 507 35.26 31.98 54.90
C GLU A 507 35.34 31.33 56.27
N VAL A 508 34.26 30.67 56.74
CA VAL A 508 34.29 29.97 58.04
C VAL A 508 35.27 28.81 58.08
N GLN A 509 35.51 28.12 56.96
CA GLN A 509 36.52 27.08 56.90
C GLN A 509 37.94 27.65 57.08
N GLU A 510 38.24 28.80 56.47
CA GLU A 510 39.55 29.47 56.51
C GLU A 510 39.82 30.20 57.85
N PHE A 511 38.84 30.96 58.37
CA PHE A 511 39.04 31.79 59.57
C PHE A 511 39.12 31.01 60.89
N HIS A 512 38.50 29.82 60.97
CA HIS A 512 38.42 29.03 62.21
C HIS A 512 39.36 27.82 62.25
N GLN A 513 40.30 27.68 61.30
CA GLN A 513 41.23 26.53 61.22
C GLN A 513 40.50 25.15 61.25
N LEU A 514 39.29 25.10 60.71
CA LEU A 514 38.45 23.89 60.66
C LEU A 514 39.01 22.82 59.72
N GLU A 515 40.06 23.18 58.96
CA GLU A 515 40.91 22.29 58.15
C GLU A 515 41.51 21.13 58.95
N SER A 516 41.69 21.32 60.26
CA SER A 516 42.25 20.31 61.17
C SER A 516 41.32 19.10 61.39
N ASN A 517 40.01 19.23 61.11
CA ASN A 517 39.04 18.14 61.26
C ASN A 517 38.47 17.70 59.91
N LEU A 518 38.90 16.51 59.47
CA LEU A 518 38.51 15.91 58.20
C LEU A 518 36.98 15.76 58.04
N GLN A 519 36.26 15.41 59.12
CA GLN A 519 34.81 15.23 59.06
C GLN A 519 34.09 16.57 58.91
N VAL A 520 34.50 17.61 59.64
CA VAL A 520 33.91 18.95 59.48
C VAL A 520 34.18 19.51 58.09
N CYS A 521 35.40 19.33 57.57
CA CYS A 521 35.76 19.69 56.20
C CYS A 521 34.89 18.98 55.16
N GLN A 522 34.63 17.69 55.36
CA GLN A 522 33.80 16.90 54.46
C GLN A 522 32.34 17.38 54.46
N PHE A 523 31.76 17.65 55.63
CA PHE A 523 30.39 18.17 55.73
C PHE A 523 30.24 19.58 55.14
N LEU A 524 31.22 20.47 55.34
CA LEU A 524 31.27 21.78 54.71
C LEU A 524 31.39 21.65 53.19
N SER A 525 32.23 20.73 52.72
CA SER A 525 32.40 20.43 51.29
C SER A 525 31.12 19.87 50.66
N ASP A 526 30.47 18.90 51.31
CA ASP A 526 29.22 18.30 50.86
C ASP A 526 28.09 19.34 50.85
N THR A 527 28.00 20.20 51.85
CA THR A 527 27.00 21.28 51.91
C THR A 527 27.22 22.30 50.80
N ARG A 528 28.47 22.73 50.55
CA ARG A 528 28.79 23.58 49.39
C ARG A 528 28.44 22.88 48.08
N ARG A 529 28.71 21.57 47.95
CA ARG A 529 28.34 20.79 46.77
C ARG A 529 26.83 20.79 46.54
N PHE A 530 26.03 20.58 47.59
CA PHE A 530 24.56 20.63 47.49
C PHE A 530 24.08 22.03 47.10
N LEU A 531 24.63 23.09 47.70
CA LEU A 531 24.29 24.48 47.33
C LEU A 531 24.68 24.82 45.88
N HIS A 532 25.84 24.35 45.40
CA HIS A 532 26.23 24.46 43.99
C HIS A 532 25.27 23.70 43.07
N GLN A 533 24.84 22.49 43.45
CA GLN A 533 23.87 21.71 42.70
C GLN A 533 22.47 22.37 42.70
N MET A 534 22.08 23.05 43.77
CA MET A 534 20.85 23.86 43.81
C MET A 534 20.89 25.01 42.80
N ILE A 535 22.00 25.74 42.69
CA ILE A 535 22.19 26.81 41.68
C ILE A 535 22.14 26.23 40.26
N ARG A 536 22.83 25.10 40.02
CA ARG A 536 22.81 24.44 38.70
C ARG A 536 21.40 24.00 38.31
N THR A 537 20.66 23.41 39.24
CA THR A 537 19.31 22.90 39.01
C THR A 537 18.31 24.03 38.74
N ILE A 538 18.42 25.16 39.45
CA ILE A 538 17.49 26.29 39.27
C ILE A 538 17.65 26.99 37.90
N ASN A 539 18.88 26.98 37.36
CA ASN A 539 19.25 27.59 36.08
C ASN A 539 18.83 26.78 34.84
N ILE A 540 18.23 25.60 35.01
CA ILE A 540 17.71 24.81 33.88
C ILE A 540 16.48 25.53 33.32
N LYS A 541 16.57 25.99 32.07
CA LYS A 541 15.52 26.74 31.37
C LYS A 541 14.91 25.91 30.24
N GLU A 542 13.60 26.04 30.07
CA GLU A 542 12.86 25.45 28.94
C GLU A 542 13.28 26.05 27.59
N GLU A 543 13.73 27.31 27.58
CA GLU A 543 14.30 28.01 26.42
C GLU A 543 15.41 27.23 25.71
N VAL A 544 16.18 26.41 26.45
CA VAL A 544 17.21 25.53 25.87
C VAL A 544 16.58 24.49 24.95
N LEU A 545 15.47 23.87 25.35
CA LEU A 545 14.75 22.90 24.52
C LEU A 545 14.14 23.56 23.28
N ILE A 546 13.59 24.77 23.42
CA ILE A 546 13.05 25.55 22.31
C ILE A 546 14.17 25.84 21.29
N THR A 547 15.34 26.28 21.77
CA THR A 547 16.52 26.51 20.93
C THR A 547 16.94 25.24 20.18
N MET A 548 16.98 24.09 20.88
CA MET A 548 17.32 22.80 20.25
C MET A 548 16.26 22.31 19.26
N GLN A 549 15.00 22.72 19.39
CA GLN A 549 13.96 22.42 18.42
C GLN A 549 14.10 23.27 17.16
N ILE A 550 14.32 24.59 17.31
CA ILE A 550 14.54 25.51 16.18
C ILE A 550 15.77 25.10 15.38
N VAL A 551 16.90 24.86 16.05
CA VAL A 551 18.18 24.50 15.40
C VAL A 551 18.15 23.08 14.84
N GLY A 552 17.31 22.21 15.40
CA GLY A 552 17.18 20.82 15.01
C GLY A 552 16.32 20.57 13.76
N ASP A 553 15.73 21.61 13.14
CA ASP A 553 14.86 21.45 11.99
C ASP A 553 15.55 20.74 10.81
N LEU A 554 14.91 19.69 10.29
CA LEU A 554 15.37 18.89 9.16
C LEU A 554 14.34 18.86 8.01
N SER A 555 13.34 19.75 8.03
CA SER A 555 12.26 19.82 7.03
C SER A 555 12.76 19.96 5.58
N TYR A 556 13.89 20.65 5.39
CA TYR A 556 14.53 20.84 4.08
C TYR A 556 15.07 19.53 3.47
N ALA A 557 15.35 18.53 4.30
CA ALA A 557 15.92 17.26 3.85
C ALA A 557 14.86 16.20 3.52
N TRP A 558 13.56 16.50 3.66
CA TRP A 558 12.48 15.52 3.52
C TRP A 558 12.54 14.71 2.22
N GLN A 559 12.88 15.35 1.09
CA GLN A 559 13.10 14.66 -0.20
C GLN A 559 14.57 14.28 -0.44
N ILE A 560 15.50 15.10 0.03
CA ILE A 560 16.95 14.92 -0.20
C ILE A 560 17.46 13.67 0.52
N ILE A 561 16.90 13.32 1.68
CA ILE A 561 17.35 12.20 2.50
C ILE A 561 17.33 10.88 1.72
N ASP A 562 16.44 10.74 0.72
CA ASP A 562 16.34 9.53 -0.09
C ASP A 562 17.64 9.21 -0.85
N SER A 563 18.46 10.23 -1.19
CA SER A 563 19.76 10.02 -1.83
C SER A 563 20.77 9.28 -0.94
N PHE A 564 20.56 9.30 0.38
CA PHE A 564 21.40 8.60 1.36
C PHE A 564 20.91 7.18 1.66
N THR A 565 19.74 6.76 1.14
CA THR A 565 19.15 5.43 1.41
C THR A 565 20.13 4.30 1.11
N SER A 566 20.84 4.34 -0.02
CA SER A 566 21.80 3.31 -0.39
C SER A 566 22.98 3.21 0.60
N ILE A 567 23.45 4.35 1.09
CA ILE A 567 24.52 4.43 2.10
C ILE A 567 24.01 3.91 3.46
N MET A 568 22.78 4.26 3.85
CA MET A 568 22.14 3.75 5.06
C MET A 568 22.03 2.22 5.01
N GLN A 569 21.51 1.69 3.89
CA GLN A 569 21.30 0.26 3.69
C GLN A 569 22.61 -0.53 3.69
N GLU A 570 23.65 -0.03 3.00
CA GLU A 570 24.97 -0.67 3.01
C GLU A 570 25.60 -0.63 4.41
N SER A 571 25.42 0.48 5.15
CA SER A 571 25.93 0.59 6.52
C SER A 571 25.27 -0.41 7.47
N ILE A 572 23.96 -0.64 7.32
CA ILE A 572 23.21 -1.67 8.07
C ILE A 572 23.67 -3.08 7.69
N ARG A 573 23.91 -3.33 6.40
CA ARG A 573 24.38 -4.63 5.89
C ARG A 573 25.72 -5.02 6.52
N VAL A 574 26.63 -4.06 6.67
CA VAL A 574 27.93 -4.28 7.32
C VAL A 574 27.81 -4.38 8.84
N SER A 575 26.96 -3.57 9.46
CA SER A 575 26.78 -3.56 10.92
C SER A 575 25.31 -3.31 11.30
N PRO A 576 24.55 -4.37 11.66
CA PRO A 576 23.13 -4.23 12.00
C PRO A 576 22.82 -3.36 13.22
N SER A 577 23.77 -3.19 14.15
CA SER A 577 23.60 -2.32 15.33
C SER A 577 23.47 -0.83 14.99
N MET A 578 23.86 -0.41 13.78
CA MET A 578 23.70 0.95 13.26
C MET A 578 22.24 1.42 13.23
N VAL A 579 21.28 0.50 13.25
CA VAL A 579 19.85 0.80 13.36
C VAL A 579 19.55 1.68 14.59
N THR A 580 20.31 1.50 15.68
CA THR A 580 20.15 2.32 16.90
C THR A 580 20.45 3.79 16.66
N LYS A 581 21.47 4.11 15.86
CA LYS A 581 21.80 5.51 15.49
C LYS A 581 20.83 6.06 14.45
N LEU A 582 20.39 5.22 13.51
CA LEU A 582 19.38 5.59 12.51
C LEU A 582 18.05 5.96 13.17
N ARG A 583 17.67 5.30 14.26
CA ARG A 583 16.50 5.67 15.08
C ARG A 583 16.52 7.14 15.47
N ALA A 584 17.66 7.67 15.94
CA ALA A 584 17.77 9.08 16.30
C ALA A 584 17.61 10.01 15.08
N THR A 585 18.10 9.58 13.92
CA THR A 585 17.93 10.32 12.65
C THR A 585 16.47 10.33 12.19
N PHE A 586 15.75 9.22 12.32
CA PHE A 586 14.31 9.17 12.03
C PHE A 586 13.49 10.04 12.98
N LEU A 587 13.85 10.10 14.26
CA LEU A 587 13.23 11.01 15.22
C LEU A 587 13.50 12.49 14.89
N LYS A 588 14.70 12.81 14.41
CA LYS A 588 15.03 14.15 13.90
C LYS A 588 14.23 14.51 12.64
N LEU A 589 13.98 13.55 11.74
CA LEU A 589 13.08 13.77 10.60
C LEU A 589 11.63 13.96 11.05
N ALA A 590 11.20 13.26 12.11
CA ALA A 590 9.84 13.38 12.63
C ALA A 590 9.52 14.79 13.17
N SER A 591 10.51 15.58 13.61
CA SER A 591 10.26 16.96 14.03
C SER A 591 9.92 17.90 12.87
N ALA A 592 10.18 17.50 11.61
CA ALA A 592 9.74 18.28 10.44
C ALA A 592 8.20 18.36 10.34
N LEU A 593 7.49 17.43 10.99
CA LEU A 593 6.03 17.38 11.01
C LEU A 593 5.41 18.52 11.82
N ASP A 594 6.16 19.13 12.73
CA ASP A 594 5.66 20.21 13.58
C ASP A 594 5.20 21.42 12.73
N LEU A 595 5.91 21.72 11.63
CA LEU A 595 5.63 22.86 10.77
C LEU A 595 4.22 22.81 10.14
N PRO A 596 3.83 21.75 9.38
CA PRO A 596 2.48 21.66 8.81
C PRO A 596 1.37 21.42 9.85
N LEU A 597 1.69 20.87 11.03
CA LEU A 597 0.69 20.53 12.05
C LEU A 597 0.41 21.65 13.06
N LEU A 598 1.34 22.59 13.27
CA LEU A 598 1.25 23.63 14.28
C LEU A 598 -0.07 24.41 14.18
N ARG A 599 -0.38 24.95 13.00
CA ARG A 599 -1.58 25.79 12.78
C ARG A 599 -2.88 24.98 12.81
N ILE A 600 -2.82 23.71 12.42
CA ILE A 600 -3.98 22.81 12.47
C ILE A 600 -4.35 22.49 13.92
N ASN A 601 -3.33 22.26 14.75
CA ASN A 601 -3.50 22.03 16.18
C ASN A 601 -4.02 23.30 16.89
N GLN A 602 -3.45 24.47 16.59
CA GLN A 602 -3.93 25.75 17.13
C GLN A 602 -5.39 26.04 16.74
N ALA A 603 -5.83 25.61 15.55
CA ALA A 603 -7.20 25.78 15.08
C ALA A 603 -8.20 24.75 15.63
N ASN A 604 -7.73 23.72 16.37
CA ASN A 604 -8.53 22.57 16.79
C ASN A 604 -9.31 21.91 15.63
N SER A 605 -8.71 21.83 14.43
CA SER A 605 -9.37 21.27 13.26
C SER A 605 -9.50 19.75 13.33
N SER A 606 -10.60 19.20 12.81
CA SER A 606 -10.79 17.76 12.60
C SER A 606 -9.75 17.14 11.66
N ASP A 607 -9.08 17.97 10.84
CA ASP A 607 -8.09 17.51 9.87
C ASP A 607 -6.76 17.09 10.52
N LEU A 608 -6.51 17.45 11.78
CA LEU A 608 -5.26 17.18 12.49
C LEU A 608 -4.86 15.70 12.43
N LEU A 609 -5.82 14.82 12.70
CA LEU A 609 -5.62 13.37 12.66
C LEU A 609 -5.25 12.89 11.25
N SER A 610 -5.97 13.36 10.23
CA SER A 610 -5.75 12.96 8.83
C SER A 610 -4.39 13.43 8.29
N VAL A 611 -4.03 14.69 8.54
CA VAL A 611 -2.75 15.27 8.07
C VAL A 611 -1.57 14.64 8.81
N SER A 612 -1.70 14.46 10.13
CA SER A 612 -0.67 13.79 10.92
C SER A 612 -0.48 12.33 10.49
N GLN A 613 -1.56 11.62 10.17
CA GLN A 613 -1.50 10.25 9.64
C GLN A 613 -0.78 10.19 8.30
N PHE A 614 -1.03 11.15 7.40
CA PHE A 614 -0.36 11.21 6.10
C PHE A 614 1.16 11.35 6.23
N TYR A 615 1.64 12.43 6.87
CA TYR A 615 3.08 12.65 6.94
C TYR A 615 3.81 11.65 7.86
N SER A 616 3.16 11.19 8.94
CA SER A 616 3.71 10.09 9.75
C SER A 616 3.80 8.80 8.91
N GLY A 617 2.78 8.53 8.08
CA GLY A 617 2.75 7.41 7.15
C GLY A 617 3.89 7.45 6.14
N GLU A 618 4.14 8.60 5.53
CA GLU A 618 5.27 8.82 4.62
C GLU A 618 6.62 8.56 5.29
N LEU A 619 6.81 9.08 6.50
CA LEU A 619 8.05 8.86 7.26
C LEU A 619 8.21 7.38 7.65
N VAL A 620 7.14 6.72 8.08
CA VAL A 620 7.17 5.28 8.39
C VAL A 620 7.43 4.44 7.14
N ALA A 621 6.88 4.82 5.97
CA ALA A 621 7.17 4.18 4.70
C ALA A 621 8.65 4.31 4.34
N TYR A 622 9.25 5.48 4.58
CA TYR A 622 10.69 5.70 4.41
C TYR A 622 11.52 4.84 5.38
N VAL A 623 11.17 4.80 6.68
CA VAL A 623 11.81 3.92 7.68
C VAL A 623 11.76 2.45 7.23
N ARG A 624 10.60 1.99 6.75
CA ARG A 624 10.41 0.63 6.20
C ARG A 624 11.32 0.41 4.98
N LYS A 625 11.43 1.37 4.06
CA LYS A 625 12.32 1.30 2.89
C LYS A 625 13.79 1.13 3.30
N VAL A 626 14.26 1.90 4.29
CA VAL A 626 15.64 1.81 4.78
C VAL A 626 15.90 0.47 5.47
N LEU A 627 14.99 0.03 6.35
CA LEU A 627 15.17 -1.20 7.12
C LEU A 627 14.88 -2.49 6.34
N GLN A 628 14.23 -2.41 5.17
CA GLN A 628 13.96 -3.56 4.29
C GLN A 628 15.23 -4.35 3.90
N ILE A 629 16.39 -3.68 3.90
CA ILE A 629 17.68 -4.32 3.62
C ILE A 629 18.00 -5.47 4.58
N ILE A 630 17.46 -5.43 5.81
CA ILE A 630 17.65 -6.49 6.81
C ILE A 630 16.93 -7.76 6.34
N PRO A 631 15.58 -7.77 6.12
CA PRO A 631 14.88 -8.87 5.46
C PRO A 631 15.54 -9.35 4.16
N GLU A 632 15.93 -8.43 3.28
CA GLU A 632 16.56 -8.79 1.99
C GLU A 632 17.88 -9.57 2.20
N SER A 633 18.70 -9.13 3.16
CA SER A 633 19.97 -9.79 3.51
C SER A 633 19.72 -11.14 4.17
N MET A 634 18.75 -11.22 5.11
CA MET A 634 18.35 -12.49 5.74
C MET A 634 17.88 -13.50 4.69
N PHE A 635 17.05 -13.08 3.74
CA PHE A 635 16.56 -13.94 2.68
C PHE A 635 17.65 -14.32 1.66
N THR A 636 18.67 -13.49 1.46
CA THR A 636 19.84 -13.85 0.66
C THR A 636 20.64 -14.98 1.33
N SER A 637 20.81 -14.93 2.64
CA SER A 637 21.37 -16.06 3.41
C SER A 637 20.44 -17.27 3.38
N LEU A 638 19.13 -17.07 3.51
CA LEU A 638 18.13 -18.14 3.45
C LEU A 638 18.14 -18.87 2.10
N ALA A 639 18.32 -18.17 0.98
CA ALA A 639 18.40 -18.81 -0.33
C ALA A 639 19.60 -19.77 -0.43
N LYS A 640 20.72 -19.46 0.22
CA LYS A 640 21.86 -20.36 0.30
C LYS A 640 21.54 -21.58 1.19
N ILE A 641 20.84 -21.36 2.30
CA ILE A 641 20.35 -22.44 3.17
C ILE A 641 19.41 -23.37 2.39
N ILE A 642 18.42 -22.83 1.66
CA ILE A 642 17.49 -23.59 0.81
C ILE A 642 18.28 -24.47 -0.17
N LYS A 643 19.26 -23.88 -0.87
CA LYS A 643 20.08 -24.63 -1.84
C LYS A 643 20.84 -25.78 -1.18
N LEU A 644 21.49 -25.51 -0.05
CA LEU A 644 22.23 -26.52 0.72
C LEU A 644 21.29 -27.62 1.21
N GLN A 645 20.09 -27.28 1.71
CA GLN A 645 19.12 -28.24 2.23
C GLN A 645 18.50 -29.13 1.14
N ILE A 646 18.25 -28.61 -0.06
CA ILE A 646 17.61 -29.36 -1.14
C ILE A 646 18.62 -30.23 -1.92
N HIS A 647 19.81 -29.69 -2.20
CA HIS A 647 20.74 -30.33 -3.15
C HIS A 647 21.93 -31.01 -2.48
N ASP A 648 22.40 -30.49 -1.35
CA ASP A 648 23.68 -30.90 -0.76
C ASP A 648 23.51 -31.75 0.51
N ILE A 649 22.49 -31.44 1.33
CA ILE A 649 22.24 -32.12 2.60
C ILE A 649 21.29 -33.31 2.39
N MET A 650 21.74 -34.49 2.79
CA MET A 650 20.92 -35.70 2.77
C MET A 650 20.00 -35.73 3.98
N GLU A 651 18.71 -35.97 3.74
CA GLU A 651 17.71 -36.14 4.79
C GLU A 651 18.02 -37.40 5.62
N VAL A 652 18.09 -37.25 6.95
CA VAL A 652 18.48 -38.35 7.84
C VAL A 652 17.27 -39.26 8.05
N PRO A 653 17.33 -40.55 7.68
CA PRO A 653 16.23 -41.48 7.88
C PRO A 653 16.01 -41.74 9.37
N THR A 654 14.78 -42.15 9.72
CA THR A 654 14.40 -42.50 11.10
C THR A 654 15.19 -43.68 11.68
N ARG A 655 15.80 -44.51 10.83
CA ARG A 655 16.73 -45.57 11.19
C ARG A 655 17.94 -45.51 10.26
N LEU A 656 19.14 -45.45 10.82
CA LEU A 656 20.39 -45.30 10.07
C LEU A 656 21.41 -46.37 10.49
N ASP A 657 22.01 -47.04 9.50
CA ASP A 657 23.12 -47.97 9.73
C ASP A 657 24.34 -47.20 10.25
N LYS A 658 25.02 -47.74 11.28
CA LYS A 658 26.16 -47.08 11.93
C LYS A 658 27.28 -46.72 10.94
N ASP A 659 27.53 -47.56 9.94
CA ASP A 659 28.58 -47.35 8.94
C ASP A 659 28.27 -46.18 7.98
N LYS A 660 26.99 -45.87 7.78
CA LYS A 660 26.54 -44.73 6.94
C LYS A 660 26.52 -43.41 7.71
N LEU A 661 26.75 -43.41 9.02
CA LEU A 661 26.68 -42.20 9.85
C LEU A 661 27.66 -41.11 9.39
N LYS A 662 28.83 -41.50 8.86
CA LYS A 662 29.82 -40.56 8.33
C LYS A 662 29.31 -39.87 7.05
N ASP A 663 28.59 -40.58 6.20
CA ASP A 663 28.04 -40.06 4.95
C ASP A 663 26.90 -39.06 5.19
N TYR A 664 26.05 -39.30 6.20
CA TYR A 664 24.95 -38.40 6.58
C TYR A 664 25.38 -37.23 7.49
N SER A 665 26.59 -37.30 8.05
CA SER A 665 27.11 -36.25 8.95
C SER A 665 27.33 -34.92 8.22
N GLN A 666 27.84 -34.96 6.99
CA GLN A 666 28.02 -33.82 6.08
C GLN A 666 28.48 -32.52 6.78
N LEU A 667 29.52 -32.65 7.62
CA LEU A 667 29.93 -31.60 8.57
C LEU A 667 30.22 -30.25 7.90
N GLY A 668 30.79 -30.24 6.69
CA GLY A 668 31.07 -29.02 5.94
C GLY A 668 29.79 -28.24 5.57
N ALA A 669 28.84 -28.91 4.92
CA ALA A 669 27.56 -28.31 4.53
C ALA A 669 26.75 -27.87 5.77
N ARG A 670 26.73 -28.68 6.83
CA ARG A 670 26.06 -28.33 8.09
C ARG A 670 26.71 -27.14 8.82
N TYR A 671 28.04 -27.03 8.77
CA TYR A 671 28.76 -25.87 9.32
C TYR A 671 28.42 -24.59 8.55
N GLU A 672 28.35 -24.67 7.21
CA GLU A 672 27.94 -23.52 6.39
C GLU A 672 26.51 -23.07 6.71
N VAL A 673 25.57 -24.02 6.87
CA VAL A 673 24.21 -23.70 7.34
C VAL A 673 24.25 -23.02 8.71
N ALA A 674 25.01 -23.55 9.68
CA ALA A 674 25.11 -22.95 11.02
C ALA A 674 25.67 -21.52 10.98
N LYS A 675 26.67 -21.26 10.13
CA LYS A 675 27.23 -19.91 9.92
C LYS A 675 26.17 -18.95 9.34
N LEU A 676 25.45 -19.37 8.31
CA LEU A 676 24.40 -18.55 7.69
C LEU A 676 23.25 -18.28 8.67
N THR A 677 22.89 -19.26 9.50
CA THR A 677 21.88 -19.10 10.56
C THR A 677 22.34 -18.10 11.62
N HIS A 678 23.63 -18.15 12.02
CA HIS A 678 24.19 -17.16 12.93
C HIS A 678 24.12 -15.75 12.33
N ASP A 679 24.48 -15.57 11.05
CA ASP A 679 24.38 -14.28 10.37
C ASP A 679 22.93 -13.75 10.38
N ILE A 680 21.94 -14.61 10.15
CA ILE A 680 20.50 -14.26 10.25
C ILE A 680 20.14 -13.80 11.68
N SER A 681 20.68 -14.46 12.71
CA SER A 681 20.43 -14.08 14.11
C SER A 681 21.00 -12.70 14.45
N ILE A 682 22.17 -12.32 13.91
CA ILE A 682 22.77 -10.99 14.11
C ILE A 682 21.90 -9.90 13.48
N PHE A 683 21.35 -10.15 12.28
CA PHE A 683 20.41 -9.22 11.63
C PHE A 683 19.12 -9.04 12.45
N THR A 684 18.61 -10.13 13.01
CA THR A 684 17.44 -10.12 13.89
C THR A 684 17.72 -9.34 15.18
N GLU A 685 18.86 -9.58 15.82
CA GLU A 685 19.26 -8.85 17.03
C GLU A 685 19.40 -7.35 16.74
N GLY A 686 20.04 -6.96 15.63
CA GLY A 686 20.25 -5.56 15.27
C GLY A 686 18.95 -4.74 15.12
N ILE A 687 17.91 -5.32 14.52
CA ILE A 687 16.60 -4.64 14.44
C ILE A 687 15.87 -4.64 15.79
N LEU A 688 15.99 -5.69 16.59
CA LEU A 688 15.37 -5.78 17.91
C LEU A 688 16.06 -4.89 18.97
N MET A 689 17.31 -4.49 18.76
CA MET A 689 17.99 -3.47 19.58
C MET A 689 17.34 -2.09 19.46
N MET A 690 16.61 -1.84 18.37
CA MET A 690 15.82 -0.62 18.24
C MET A 690 14.68 -0.65 19.28
N LYS A 691 14.55 0.40 20.08
CA LYS A 691 13.39 0.53 20.98
C LYS A 691 12.15 0.91 20.18
N THR A 692 10.99 0.48 20.64
CA THR A 692 9.71 0.96 20.11
C THR A 692 9.67 2.48 20.14
N THR A 693 9.33 3.10 19.01
CA THR A 693 9.52 4.53 18.79
C THR A 693 8.25 5.16 18.26
N LEU A 694 7.83 6.27 18.84
CA LEU A 694 6.75 7.09 18.29
C LEU A 694 7.32 7.97 17.19
N VAL A 695 6.87 7.76 15.95
CA VAL A 695 7.28 8.53 14.77
C VAL A 695 6.06 9.33 14.31
N GLY A 696 6.06 10.62 14.63
CA GLY A 696 4.85 11.46 14.54
C GLY A 696 3.77 10.93 15.48
N ILE A 697 2.67 10.40 14.93
CA ILE A 697 1.59 9.75 15.72
C ILE A 697 1.58 8.22 15.59
N ILE A 698 2.47 7.64 14.80
CA ILE A 698 2.51 6.19 14.55
C ILE A 698 3.56 5.57 15.45
N LYS A 699 3.15 4.58 16.25
CA LYS A 699 4.07 3.78 17.06
C LYS A 699 4.70 2.71 16.19
N VAL A 700 6.01 2.79 16.00
CA VAL A 700 6.81 1.86 15.22
C VAL A 700 7.39 0.80 16.14
N ASP A 701 6.92 -0.44 15.97
CA ASP A 701 7.44 -1.61 16.67
C ASP A 701 8.46 -2.38 15.78
N PRO A 702 9.74 -2.46 16.18
CA PRO A 702 10.76 -3.15 15.40
C PRO A 702 10.46 -4.64 15.14
N LYS A 703 9.78 -5.33 16.07
CA LYS A 703 9.38 -6.72 15.85
C LYS A 703 8.36 -6.83 14.71
N GLN A 704 7.36 -5.96 14.71
CA GLN A 704 6.38 -5.89 13.62
C GLN A 704 7.02 -5.45 12.29
N LEU A 705 7.96 -4.50 12.31
CA LEU A 705 8.71 -4.10 11.11
C LEU A 705 9.49 -5.26 10.50
N LEU A 706 10.15 -6.05 11.35
CA LEU A 706 10.87 -7.25 10.93
C LEU A 706 9.92 -8.26 10.28
N GLU A 707 8.78 -8.53 10.94
CA GLU A 707 7.76 -9.44 10.43
C GLU A 707 7.20 -8.98 9.08
N ASP A 708 6.80 -7.72 8.96
CA ASP A 708 6.29 -7.11 7.71
C ASP A 708 7.33 -7.19 6.59
N GLY A 709 8.60 -6.94 6.93
CA GLY A 709 9.71 -7.00 6.00
C GLY A 709 9.97 -8.43 5.48
N ILE A 710 9.89 -9.43 6.37
CA ILE A 710 9.99 -10.86 6.03
C ILE A 710 8.82 -11.29 5.14
N ARG A 711 7.58 -10.90 5.50
CA ARG A 711 6.39 -11.13 4.68
C ARG A 711 6.56 -10.53 3.27
N LYS A 712 7.11 -9.31 3.17
CA LYS A 712 7.35 -8.64 1.89
C LYS A 712 8.34 -9.37 0.99
N GLU A 713 9.48 -9.83 1.54
CA GLU A 713 10.42 -10.63 0.76
C GLU A 713 9.86 -12.00 0.38
N LEU A 714 9.09 -12.63 1.28
CA LEU A 714 8.40 -13.89 0.99
C LEU A 714 7.46 -13.73 -0.21
N VAL A 715 6.57 -12.75 -0.15
CA VAL A 715 5.58 -12.45 -1.20
C VAL A 715 6.25 -12.19 -2.53
N LYS A 716 7.30 -11.36 -2.53
CA LYS A 716 8.07 -11.03 -3.75
C LYS A 716 8.67 -12.28 -4.38
N ARG A 717 9.30 -13.15 -3.59
CA ARG A 717 9.99 -14.36 -4.09
C ARG A 717 9.03 -15.44 -4.53
N VAL A 718 7.98 -15.72 -3.76
CA VAL A 718 6.95 -16.72 -4.10
C VAL A 718 6.18 -16.28 -5.34
N ALA A 719 5.72 -15.02 -5.40
CA ALA A 719 5.01 -14.51 -6.57
C ALA A 719 5.88 -14.56 -7.84
N TYR A 720 7.16 -14.24 -7.74
CA TYR A 720 8.11 -14.35 -8.86
C TYR A 720 8.36 -15.80 -9.27
N ALA A 721 8.54 -16.73 -8.31
CA ALA A 721 8.70 -18.14 -8.58
C ALA A 721 7.49 -18.71 -9.34
N LEU A 722 6.28 -18.44 -8.84
CA LEU A 722 5.02 -18.85 -9.49
C LEU A 722 4.87 -18.25 -10.89
N HIS A 723 5.15 -16.95 -11.03
CA HIS A 723 5.08 -16.29 -12.33
C HIS A 723 6.01 -16.93 -13.36
N LYS A 724 7.28 -17.14 -13.00
CA LYS A 724 8.32 -17.66 -13.92
C LYS A 724 8.17 -19.16 -14.18
N GLY A 725 7.87 -19.96 -13.16
CA GLY A 725 7.83 -21.41 -13.31
C GLY A 725 6.56 -21.93 -14.00
N LEU A 726 5.46 -21.18 -13.97
CA LEU A 726 4.21 -21.52 -14.66
C LEU A 726 4.02 -20.71 -15.95
N ILE A 727 5.05 -20.70 -16.79
CA ILE A 727 4.98 -20.21 -18.18
C ILE A 727 5.02 -21.44 -19.08
N PHE A 728 4.05 -21.60 -19.97
CA PHE A 728 3.95 -22.78 -20.85
C PHE A 728 4.19 -22.38 -22.31
N ASN A 729 4.81 -23.27 -23.09
CA ASN A 729 4.98 -23.07 -24.52
C ASN A 729 3.84 -23.77 -25.29
N PRO A 730 2.93 -23.03 -25.95
CA PRO A 730 1.80 -23.64 -26.67
C PRO A 730 2.21 -24.54 -27.84
N LYS A 731 3.44 -24.38 -28.35
CA LYS A 731 3.98 -25.14 -29.49
C LYS A 731 4.76 -26.39 -29.08
N ALA A 732 4.86 -26.69 -27.79
CA ALA A 732 5.57 -27.87 -27.32
C ALA A 732 4.88 -29.17 -27.80
N LYS A 733 5.67 -30.13 -28.28
CA LYS A 733 5.16 -31.43 -28.79
C LYS A 733 4.60 -32.32 -27.67
N SER A 734 5.16 -32.21 -26.47
CA SER A 734 4.69 -32.90 -25.25
C SER A 734 4.31 -31.85 -24.20
N SER A 735 3.34 -32.17 -23.35
CA SER A 735 2.92 -31.28 -22.26
C SER A 735 4.07 -31.03 -21.28
N GLU A 736 4.39 -29.76 -21.04
CA GLU A 736 5.37 -29.35 -20.03
C GLU A 736 4.75 -29.22 -18.63
N LEU A 737 3.44 -29.44 -18.49
CA LEU A 737 2.67 -29.18 -17.27
C LEU A 737 3.19 -29.96 -16.06
N MET A 738 3.25 -31.30 -16.17
CA MET A 738 3.65 -32.16 -15.05
C MET A 738 5.11 -31.93 -14.60
N PRO A 739 6.12 -31.85 -15.50
CA PRO A 739 7.47 -31.49 -15.10
C PRO A 739 7.56 -30.14 -14.37
N LYS A 740 6.89 -29.11 -14.89
CA LYS A 740 6.93 -27.77 -14.27
C LYS A 740 6.21 -27.72 -12.92
N LEU A 741 5.12 -28.47 -12.74
CA LEU A 741 4.46 -28.61 -11.44
C LEU A 741 5.38 -29.27 -10.43
N LYS A 742 6.08 -30.36 -10.80
CA LYS A 742 7.03 -31.03 -9.89
C LYS A 742 8.20 -30.14 -9.47
N ASP A 743 8.79 -29.42 -10.42
CA ASP A 743 9.87 -28.47 -10.13
C ASP A 743 9.39 -27.33 -9.21
N MET A 744 8.16 -26.86 -9.43
CA MET A 744 7.56 -25.82 -8.59
C MET A 744 7.20 -26.35 -7.19
N ALA A 745 6.67 -27.57 -7.08
CA ALA A 745 6.39 -28.21 -5.80
C ALA A 745 7.67 -28.35 -4.95
N ALA A 746 8.78 -28.77 -5.55
CA ALA A 746 10.08 -28.84 -4.87
C ALA A 746 10.56 -27.45 -4.42
N THR A 747 10.34 -26.42 -5.23
CA THR A 747 10.67 -25.03 -4.89
C THR A 747 9.84 -24.53 -3.69
N MET A 748 8.54 -24.81 -3.68
CA MET A 748 7.61 -24.41 -2.62
C MET A 748 7.88 -25.16 -1.30
N ASP A 749 8.16 -26.46 -1.36
CA ASP A 749 8.60 -27.26 -0.20
C ASP A 749 9.93 -26.73 0.38
N GLY A 750 10.86 -26.32 -0.49
CA GLY A 750 12.09 -25.64 -0.10
C GLY A 750 11.88 -24.39 0.75
N PHE A 751 10.94 -23.52 0.34
CA PHE A 751 10.56 -22.35 1.14
C PHE A 751 9.90 -22.75 2.46
N TYR A 752 8.97 -23.72 2.44
CA TYR A 752 8.26 -24.20 3.63
C TYR A 752 9.23 -24.71 4.70
N ARG A 753 10.11 -25.65 4.36
CA ARG A 753 11.10 -26.23 5.28
C ARG A 753 12.08 -25.19 5.83
N SER A 754 12.48 -24.23 4.98
CA SER A 754 13.38 -23.16 5.41
C SER A 754 12.73 -22.20 6.41
N PHE A 755 11.44 -21.90 6.25
CA PHE A 755 10.68 -21.11 7.23
C PHE A 755 10.46 -21.86 8.54
N GLU A 756 10.20 -23.16 8.47
CA GLU A 756 10.16 -24.03 9.65
C GLU A 756 11.49 -24.01 10.42
N TYR A 757 12.61 -24.00 9.69
CA TYR A 757 13.94 -24.00 10.29
C TYR A 757 14.33 -22.67 10.94
N ILE A 758 14.06 -21.53 10.30
CA ILE A 758 14.51 -20.21 10.82
C ILE A 758 13.61 -19.62 11.90
N GLN A 759 12.38 -20.12 12.07
CA GLN A 759 11.36 -19.49 12.93
C GLN A 759 11.84 -19.24 14.36
N ASP A 760 12.60 -20.19 14.93
CA ASP A 760 13.12 -20.09 16.30
C ASP A 760 14.24 -19.04 16.43
N TYR A 761 15.08 -18.91 15.40
CA TYR A 761 16.19 -17.96 15.38
C TYR A 761 15.73 -16.51 15.17
N VAL A 762 14.59 -16.33 14.52
CA VAL A 762 14.01 -15.00 14.23
C VAL A 762 12.94 -14.62 15.26
N SER A 763 12.46 -15.56 16.09
CA SER A 763 11.38 -15.37 17.07
C SER A 763 10.05 -14.93 16.44
N ILE A 764 9.72 -15.53 15.30
CA ILE A 764 8.51 -15.25 14.50
C ILE A 764 7.84 -16.57 14.11
N TYR A 765 6.51 -16.61 14.05
CA TYR A 765 5.74 -17.78 13.61
C TYR A 765 5.84 -18.00 12.09
N GLY A 766 6.96 -18.57 11.63
CA GLY A 766 7.28 -18.74 10.21
C GLY A 766 6.22 -19.50 9.41
N LEU A 767 5.72 -20.62 9.94
CA LEU A 767 4.71 -21.45 9.27
C LEU A 767 3.34 -20.76 9.15
N LYS A 768 2.97 -19.95 10.14
CA LYS A 768 1.74 -19.14 10.10
C LYS A 768 1.84 -18.09 8.99
N ILE A 769 2.96 -17.38 8.92
CA ILE A 769 3.23 -16.38 7.87
C ILE A 769 3.21 -17.02 6.49
N TRP A 770 3.82 -18.19 6.33
CA TRP A 770 3.79 -18.94 5.09
C TRP A 770 2.35 -19.20 4.63
N GLN A 771 1.50 -19.74 5.51
CA GLN A 771 0.11 -20.05 5.18
C GLN A 771 -0.70 -18.79 4.82
N GLU A 772 -0.55 -17.71 5.59
CA GLU A 772 -1.24 -16.43 5.36
C GLU A 772 -0.84 -15.81 4.01
N GLU A 773 0.47 -15.69 3.74
CA GLU A 773 0.97 -14.99 2.56
C GLU A 773 0.77 -15.81 1.27
N VAL A 774 0.96 -17.14 1.30
CA VAL A 774 0.71 -18.00 0.12
C VAL A 774 -0.77 -17.96 -0.26
N SER A 775 -1.67 -18.04 0.73
CA SER A 775 -3.11 -17.85 0.52
C SER A 775 -3.41 -16.50 -0.12
N ARG A 776 -2.82 -15.42 0.41
CA ARG A 776 -3.01 -14.06 -0.10
C ARG A 776 -2.53 -13.90 -1.54
N ILE A 777 -1.36 -14.43 -1.88
CA ILE A 777 -0.79 -14.38 -3.24
C ILE A 777 -1.72 -15.08 -4.23
N ILE A 778 -2.14 -16.30 -3.92
CA ILE A 778 -2.96 -17.09 -4.84
C ILE A 778 -4.33 -16.43 -5.03
N ASN A 779 -5.02 -16.06 -3.94
CA ASN A 779 -6.35 -15.47 -4.01
C ASN A 779 -6.35 -14.11 -4.75
N TYR A 780 -5.32 -13.28 -4.53
CA TYR A 780 -5.15 -12.04 -5.30
C TYR A 780 -4.99 -12.32 -6.80
N ASN A 781 -4.13 -13.27 -7.19
CA ASN A 781 -3.91 -13.58 -8.60
C ASN A 781 -5.16 -14.20 -9.27
N VAL A 782 -5.96 -14.96 -8.51
CA VAL A 782 -7.28 -15.46 -8.95
C VAL A 782 -8.25 -14.31 -9.15
N GLU A 783 -8.36 -13.38 -8.21
CA GLU A 783 -9.23 -12.20 -8.32
C GLU A 783 -8.88 -11.33 -9.53
N GLN A 784 -7.59 -11.06 -9.73
CA GLN A 784 -7.11 -10.28 -10.88
C GLN A 784 -7.36 -10.99 -12.22
N GLU A 785 -7.28 -12.32 -12.27
CA GLU A 785 -7.66 -13.07 -13.48
C GLU A 785 -9.19 -13.02 -13.70
N CYS A 786 -9.98 -13.14 -12.62
CA CYS A 786 -11.44 -13.08 -12.66
C CYS A 786 -11.96 -11.70 -13.11
N ASN A 787 -11.23 -10.61 -12.88
CA ASN A 787 -11.56 -9.27 -13.40
C ASN A 787 -11.74 -9.25 -14.93
N SER A 788 -11.17 -10.19 -15.67
CA SER A 788 -11.37 -10.33 -17.13
C SER A 788 -12.79 -10.77 -17.52
N PHE A 789 -13.59 -11.20 -16.54
CA PHE A 789 -14.97 -11.68 -16.70
C PHE A 789 -16.01 -10.77 -16.02
N LEU A 790 -15.57 -9.72 -15.32
CA LEU A 790 -16.42 -8.80 -14.57
C LEU A 790 -16.52 -7.44 -15.28
N ARG A 791 -17.69 -6.79 -15.16
CA ARG A 791 -17.89 -5.40 -15.65
C ARG A 791 -17.31 -4.38 -14.67
N ALA A 792 -17.70 -4.47 -13.39
CA ALA A 792 -17.07 -3.74 -12.30
C ALA A 792 -15.81 -4.51 -11.86
N LYS A 793 -14.63 -3.92 -12.11
CA LYS A 793 -13.34 -4.55 -11.80
C LYS A 793 -12.92 -4.19 -10.40
N ILE A 794 -12.44 -5.17 -9.67
CA ILE A 794 -11.85 -4.96 -8.34
C ILE A 794 -10.47 -4.35 -8.54
N GLN A 795 -10.35 -3.06 -8.20
CA GLN A 795 -9.09 -2.34 -8.27
C GLN A 795 -8.16 -2.75 -7.12
N ASP A 796 -6.87 -2.44 -7.24
CA ASP A 796 -5.87 -2.81 -6.22
C ASP A 796 -6.18 -2.27 -4.83
N TRP A 797 -6.73 -1.06 -4.76
CA TRP A 797 -7.09 -0.42 -3.49
C TRP A 797 -8.40 -0.97 -2.88
N GLN A 798 -9.21 -1.70 -3.68
CA GLN A 798 -10.44 -2.37 -3.23
C GLN A 798 -10.20 -3.83 -2.84
N SER A 799 -9.12 -4.44 -3.36
CA SER A 799 -8.81 -5.85 -3.10
C SER A 799 -8.44 -6.07 -1.64
N VAL A 800 -9.15 -6.99 -0.97
CA VAL A 800 -8.85 -7.41 0.42
C VAL A 800 -7.49 -8.10 0.53
N HIS A 801 -6.99 -8.64 -0.58
CA HIS A 801 -5.71 -9.35 -0.62
C HIS A 801 -4.52 -8.43 -0.88
N GLN A 802 -4.75 -7.21 -1.39
CA GLN A 802 -3.68 -6.27 -1.65
C GLN A 802 -3.40 -5.42 -0.41
N SER A 803 -2.12 -5.29 -0.06
CA SER A 803 -1.68 -4.45 1.06
C SER A 803 -0.81 -3.32 0.54
N THR A 804 -1.01 -2.12 1.08
CA THR A 804 -0.15 -0.96 0.81
C THR A 804 1.29 -1.18 1.30
N HIS A 805 1.47 -1.87 2.43
CA HIS A 805 2.77 -2.09 3.05
C HIS A 805 3.51 -3.31 2.47
N ILE A 806 2.75 -4.36 2.13
CA ILE A 806 3.28 -5.63 1.62
C ILE A 806 2.60 -5.92 0.27
N PRO A 807 2.89 -5.15 -0.78
CA PRO A 807 2.19 -5.29 -2.05
C PRO A 807 2.57 -6.58 -2.76
N ILE A 808 1.58 -7.25 -3.34
CA ILE A 808 1.78 -8.38 -4.25
C ILE A 808 2.20 -7.82 -5.61
N PRO A 809 3.36 -8.22 -6.15
CA PRO A 809 3.88 -7.66 -7.39
C PRO A 809 3.01 -8.06 -8.59
N LYS A 810 2.77 -7.09 -9.48
CA LYS A 810 2.22 -7.34 -10.82
C LYS A 810 3.36 -7.59 -11.80
N PHE A 811 3.15 -8.53 -12.69
CA PHE A 811 4.08 -8.86 -13.76
C PHE A 811 3.43 -8.54 -15.11
N PRO A 812 4.21 -8.14 -16.12
CA PRO A 812 3.67 -7.92 -17.47
C PRO A 812 3.06 -9.22 -18.02
N SER A 813 1.96 -9.08 -18.78
CA SER A 813 1.31 -10.21 -19.44
C SER A 813 2.24 -10.86 -20.48
N VAL A 814 2.43 -12.17 -20.35
CA VAL A 814 3.24 -12.98 -21.27
C VAL A 814 2.38 -13.59 -22.38
N ASP A 815 1.09 -13.78 -22.10
CA ASP A 815 0.08 -14.31 -23.00
C ASP A 815 -1.27 -13.60 -22.76
N GLU A 816 -2.36 -14.17 -23.27
CA GLU A 816 -3.72 -13.63 -23.08
C GLU A 816 -4.18 -13.60 -21.60
N SER A 817 -3.38 -14.11 -20.65
CA SER A 817 -3.73 -14.26 -19.23
C SER A 817 -3.16 -13.08 -18.45
N ALA A 818 -3.89 -12.61 -17.44
CA ALA A 818 -3.38 -11.58 -16.56
C ALA A 818 -2.36 -12.15 -15.57
N THR A 819 -2.56 -13.39 -15.10
CA THR A 819 -1.75 -14.00 -14.03
C THR A 819 -1.35 -15.45 -14.33
N PHE A 820 -0.51 -16.05 -13.46
CA PHE A 820 -0.05 -17.43 -13.61
C PHE A 820 -1.17 -18.46 -13.47
N ILE A 821 -2.24 -18.15 -12.71
CA ILE A 821 -3.35 -19.10 -12.51
C ILE A 821 -4.19 -19.22 -13.79
N GLY A 822 -4.34 -18.11 -14.54
CA GLY A 822 -4.95 -18.12 -15.86
C GLY A 822 -4.16 -18.97 -16.86
N ARG A 823 -2.82 -18.87 -16.83
CA ARG A 823 -1.93 -19.71 -17.65
C ARG A 823 -2.07 -21.18 -17.31
N LEU A 824 -2.05 -21.51 -16.03
CA LEU A 824 -2.25 -22.88 -15.54
C LEU A 824 -3.60 -23.43 -15.99
N CYS A 825 -4.68 -22.67 -15.80
CA CYS A 825 -6.03 -23.08 -16.19
C CYS A 825 -6.15 -23.32 -17.70
N ARG A 826 -5.60 -22.42 -18.52
CA ARG A 826 -5.64 -22.55 -19.98
C ARG A 826 -4.78 -23.71 -20.49
N GLU A 827 -3.63 -23.96 -19.87
CA GLU A 827 -2.82 -25.12 -20.21
C GLU A 827 -3.55 -26.43 -19.87
N ILE A 828 -4.23 -26.51 -18.71
CA ILE A 828 -5.08 -27.66 -18.34
C ILE A 828 -6.20 -27.85 -19.37
N LEU A 829 -6.88 -26.77 -19.76
CA LEU A 829 -7.94 -26.82 -20.79
C LEU A 829 -7.41 -27.22 -22.17
N ARG A 830 -6.18 -26.81 -22.51
CA ARG A 830 -5.53 -27.18 -23.78
C ARG A 830 -5.23 -28.67 -23.86
N ILE A 831 -4.67 -29.25 -22.78
CA ILE A 831 -4.31 -30.67 -22.78
C ILE A 831 -5.52 -31.59 -22.59
N THR A 832 -6.64 -31.08 -22.09
CA THR A 832 -7.89 -31.84 -21.91
C THR A 832 -8.96 -31.49 -22.95
N ASP A 833 -8.57 -30.85 -24.07
CA ASP A 833 -9.51 -30.40 -25.10
C ASP A 833 -10.26 -31.61 -25.73
N PRO A 834 -11.61 -31.66 -25.67
CA PRO A 834 -12.42 -32.74 -26.23
C PRO A 834 -12.28 -32.95 -27.74
N LYS A 835 -11.66 -32.01 -28.48
CA LYS A 835 -11.38 -32.17 -29.91
C LYS A 835 -10.20 -33.10 -30.19
N VAL A 836 -9.28 -33.23 -29.24
CA VAL A 836 -8.03 -34.01 -29.38
C VAL A 836 -7.90 -35.10 -28.32
N THR A 837 -8.69 -35.04 -27.24
CA THR A 837 -8.69 -36.02 -26.16
C THR A 837 -10.06 -36.63 -25.92
N CYS A 838 -10.08 -37.79 -25.26
CA CYS A 838 -11.26 -38.51 -24.80
C CYS A 838 -11.12 -38.80 -23.30
N TYR A 839 -12.16 -38.50 -22.52
CA TYR A 839 -12.21 -38.77 -21.09
C TYR A 839 -12.96 -40.08 -20.78
N ILE A 840 -12.30 -40.97 -20.04
CA ILE A 840 -12.89 -42.25 -19.60
C ILE A 840 -13.24 -42.17 -18.12
N ASP A 841 -14.55 -42.07 -17.82
CA ASP A 841 -15.10 -41.91 -16.46
C ASP A 841 -14.68 -43.03 -15.50
N GLN A 842 -14.66 -44.28 -15.97
CA GLN A 842 -14.29 -45.43 -15.14
C GLN A 842 -12.82 -45.41 -14.70
N MET A 843 -11.95 -44.75 -15.47
CA MET A 843 -10.52 -44.65 -15.20
C MET A 843 -10.11 -43.30 -14.59
N ASN A 844 -10.98 -42.28 -14.65
CA ASN A 844 -10.66 -40.88 -14.32
C ASN A 844 -9.43 -40.35 -15.07
N THR A 845 -9.34 -40.68 -16.37
CA THR A 845 -8.15 -40.43 -17.20
C THR A 845 -8.52 -39.89 -18.57
N TRP A 846 -7.70 -38.94 -19.07
CA TRP A 846 -7.77 -38.41 -20.43
C TRP A 846 -6.77 -39.14 -21.33
N TYR A 847 -7.24 -39.54 -22.50
CA TYR A 847 -6.44 -40.19 -23.55
C TYR A 847 -6.43 -39.37 -24.82
N ASP A 848 -5.30 -39.35 -25.53
CA ASP A 848 -5.20 -38.70 -26.83
C ASP A 848 -5.95 -39.52 -27.90
N LEU A 849 -6.78 -38.87 -28.71
CA LEU A 849 -7.64 -39.53 -29.69
C LEU A 849 -6.88 -40.21 -30.82
N ARG A 850 -5.65 -39.77 -31.13
CA ARG A 850 -4.85 -40.28 -32.26
C ARG A 850 -3.85 -41.34 -31.83
N SER A 851 -3.14 -41.08 -30.75
CA SER A 851 -2.05 -41.90 -30.25
C SER A 851 -2.48 -42.89 -29.17
N HIS A 852 -3.67 -42.69 -28.59
CA HIS A 852 -4.21 -43.49 -27.47
C HIS A 852 -3.32 -43.49 -26.21
N HIS A 853 -2.33 -42.60 -26.15
CA HIS A 853 -1.51 -42.42 -24.96
C HIS A 853 -2.28 -41.65 -23.89
N GLU A 854 -2.00 -42.01 -22.64
CA GLU A 854 -2.47 -41.27 -21.47
C GLU A 854 -1.90 -39.84 -21.51
N VAL A 855 -2.80 -38.86 -21.42
CA VAL A 855 -2.44 -37.44 -21.40
C VAL A 855 -2.32 -36.96 -19.95
N THR A 856 -3.34 -37.22 -19.14
CA THR A 856 -3.38 -36.85 -17.73
C THR A 856 -4.46 -37.63 -16.95
N ASN A 857 -4.38 -37.62 -15.62
CA ASN A 857 -5.27 -38.36 -14.72
C ASN A 857 -5.47 -37.57 -13.41
N ASN A 858 -6.10 -38.18 -12.41
CA ASN A 858 -6.34 -37.58 -11.10
C ASN A 858 -5.06 -37.06 -10.38
N ARG A 859 -3.88 -37.64 -10.62
CA ARG A 859 -2.61 -37.21 -10.01
C ARG A 859 -2.24 -35.77 -10.34
N LEU A 860 -2.74 -35.24 -11.46
CA LEU A 860 -2.56 -33.84 -11.81
C LEU A 860 -3.06 -32.92 -10.69
N PHE A 861 -4.24 -33.20 -10.13
CA PHE A 861 -4.84 -32.35 -9.10
C PHE A 861 -4.10 -32.48 -7.77
N SER A 862 -3.62 -33.68 -7.43
CA SER A 862 -2.73 -33.86 -6.27
C SER A 862 -1.41 -33.10 -6.42
N GLU A 863 -0.80 -33.09 -7.61
CA GLU A 863 0.43 -32.31 -7.85
C GLU A 863 0.17 -30.80 -7.84
N ILE A 864 -0.97 -30.33 -8.37
CA ILE A 864 -1.39 -28.93 -8.25
C ILE A 864 -1.58 -28.58 -6.76
N GLN A 865 -2.18 -29.46 -5.98
CA GLN A 865 -2.32 -29.26 -4.54
C GLN A 865 -0.98 -29.21 -3.82
N ASN A 866 -0.03 -30.08 -4.15
CA ASN A 866 1.33 -30.03 -3.58
C ASN A 866 2.04 -28.72 -3.95
N THR A 867 1.75 -28.16 -5.12
CA THR A 867 2.39 -26.95 -5.64
C THR A 867 1.78 -25.66 -5.09
N LEU A 868 0.44 -25.56 -5.10
CA LEU A 868 -0.31 -24.32 -4.82
C LEU A 868 -1.19 -24.43 -3.57
N GLY A 869 -1.19 -25.56 -2.88
CA GLY A 869 -2.09 -25.85 -1.78
C GLY A 869 -3.56 -25.96 -2.20
N THR A 870 -4.43 -26.04 -1.20
CA THR A 870 -5.89 -26.05 -1.38
C THR A 870 -6.41 -24.75 -2.01
N PHE A 871 -5.73 -23.63 -1.77
CA PHE A 871 -6.06 -22.32 -2.35
C PHE A 871 -5.94 -22.32 -3.87
N GLY A 872 -4.93 -22.98 -4.44
CA GLY A 872 -4.76 -23.07 -5.89
C GLY A 872 -5.89 -23.82 -6.58
N LEU A 873 -6.30 -24.96 -5.99
CA LEU A 873 -7.42 -25.76 -6.50
C LEU A 873 -8.76 -25.02 -6.39
N ASN A 874 -9.04 -24.38 -5.25
CA ASN A 874 -10.23 -23.54 -5.09
C ASN A 874 -10.23 -22.36 -6.08
N GLY A 875 -9.07 -21.72 -6.26
CA GLY A 875 -8.88 -20.65 -7.24
C GLY A 875 -9.16 -21.08 -8.68
N LEU A 876 -8.70 -22.27 -9.08
CA LEU A 876 -9.00 -22.87 -10.38
C LEU A 876 -10.50 -23.18 -10.53
N ASP A 877 -11.15 -23.73 -9.51
CA ASP A 877 -12.59 -23.99 -9.52
C ASP A 877 -13.40 -22.70 -9.73
N ARG A 878 -13.04 -21.63 -9.00
CA ARG A 878 -13.66 -20.31 -9.13
C ARG A 878 -13.45 -19.71 -10.53
N LEU A 879 -12.25 -19.81 -11.09
CA LEU A 879 -11.95 -19.34 -12.44
C LEU A 879 -12.77 -20.12 -13.49
N LEU A 880 -12.84 -21.44 -13.36
CA LEU A 880 -13.67 -22.29 -14.22
C LEU A 880 -15.16 -21.92 -14.12
N CYS A 881 -15.66 -21.53 -12.94
CA CYS A 881 -17.03 -21.01 -12.80
C CYS A 881 -17.26 -19.77 -13.68
N PHE A 882 -16.37 -18.78 -13.64
CA PHE A 882 -16.48 -17.58 -14.47
C PHE A 882 -16.38 -17.89 -15.97
N MET A 883 -15.50 -18.84 -16.34
CA MET A 883 -15.40 -19.30 -17.72
C MET A 883 -16.69 -19.98 -18.19
N ILE A 884 -17.31 -20.82 -17.35
CA ILE A 884 -18.63 -21.43 -17.63
C ILE A 884 -19.71 -20.35 -17.79
N VAL A 885 -19.76 -19.34 -16.90
CA VAL A 885 -20.70 -18.21 -17.02
C VAL A 885 -20.56 -17.53 -18.37
N LYS A 886 -19.33 -17.17 -18.77
CA LYS A 886 -19.05 -16.49 -20.04
C LYS A 886 -19.42 -17.36 -21.24
N GLU A 887 -19.07 -18.64 -21.23
CA GLU A 887 -19.43 -19.56 -22.30
C GLU A 887 -20.94 -19.76 -22.42
N LEU A 888 -21.66 -19.87 -21.30
CA LEU A 888 -23.12 -19.97 -21.31
C LEU A 888 -23.78 -18.67 -21.81
N GLN A 889 -23.28 -17.50 -21.42
CA GLN A 889 -23.77 -16.21 -21.93
C GLN A 889 -23.53 -16.06 -23.45
N ASN A 890 -22.34 -16.42 -23.92
CA ASN A 890 -22.00 -16.47 -25.35
C ASN A 890 -22.92 -17.44 -26.09
N PHE A 891 -23.17 -18.61 -25.51
CA PHE A 891 -24.05 -19.62 -26.05
C PHE A 891 -25.50 -19.12 -26.15
N LEU A 892 -26.04 -18.46 -25.13
CA LEU A 892 -27.38 -17.85 -25.19
C LEU A 892 -27.47 -16.77 -26.27
N THR A 893 -26.43 -15.94 -26.38
CA THR A 893 -26.35 -14.91 -27.42
C THR A 893 -26.32 -15.54 -28.82
N MET A 894 -25.60 -16.64 -29.00
CA MET A 894 -25.55 -17.42 -30.23
C MET A 894 -26.92 -18.02 -30.58
N ILE A 895 -27.64 -18.62 -29.61
CA ILE A 895 -29.01 -19.12 -29.83
C ILE A 895 -29.93 -17.97 -30.27
N GLN A 896 -29.90 -16.84 -29.57
CA GLN A 896 -30.79 -15.72 -29.85
C GLN A 896 -30.49 -15.02 -31.17
N ARG A 897 -29.22 -14.81 -31.50
CA ARG A 897 -28.81 -14.05 -32.70
C ARG A 897 -28.73 -14.91 -33.96
N THR A 898 -28.36 -16.18 -33.83
CA THR A 898 -28.10 -17.07 -34.98
C THR A 898 -29.24 -18.05 -35.21
N ILE A 899 -29.69 -18.75 -34.16
CA ILE A 899 -30.67 -19.84 -34.31
C ILE A 899 -32.11 -19.31 -34.37
N LEU A 900 -32.51 -18.46 -33.43
CA LEU A 900 -33.89 -17.99 -33.31
C LEU A 900 -34.26 -16.88 -34.31
N LYS A 901 -33.27 -16.24 -34.96
CA LYS A 901 -33.50 -15.28 -36.05
C LYS A 901 -33.64 -15.94 -37.42
N ASP A 902 -33.16 -17.16 -37.60
CA ASP A 902 -33.31 -17.89 -38.85
C ASP A 902 -34.72 -18.49 -38.95
N LYS A 903 -35.57 -17.84 -39.77
CA LYS A 903 -36.96 -18.25 -39.97
C LYS A 903 -37.09 -19.68 -40.48
N ALA A 904 -36.18 -20.14 -41.34
CA ALA A 904 -36.24 -21.50 -41.89
C ALA A 904 -35.99 -22.56 -40.81
N VAL A 905 -35.04 -22.30 -39.90
CA VAL A 905 -34.75 -23.19 -38.77
C VAL A 905 -35.88 -23.17 -37.73
N VAL A 906 -36.45 -21.99 -37.45
CA VAL A 906 -37.59 -21.85 -36.53
C VAL A 906 -38.83 -22.58 -37.04
N ASP A 907 -39.11 -22.52 -38.35
CA ASP A 907 -40.25 -23.23 -38.93
C ASP A 907 -40.07 -24.75 -38.88
N VAL A 908 -38.83 -25.26 -38.94
CA VAL A 908 -38.52 -26.68 -38.67
C VAL A 908 -38.81 -27.05 -37.21
N PHE A 909 -38.46 -26.19 -36.24
CA PHE A 909 -38.78 -26.43 -34.82
C PHE A 909 -40.28 -26.45 -34.55
N LYS A 910 -41.06 -25.56 -35.19
CA LYS A 910 -42.52 -25.59 -35.12
C LYS A 910 -43.08 -26.88 -35.71
N ALA A 911 -42.63 -27.26 -36.91
CA ALA A 911 -43.10 -28.48 -37.57
C ALA A 911 -42.84 -29.73 -36.70
N ILE A 912 -41.65 -29.81 -36.08
CA ILE A 912 -41.33 -30.88 -35.13
C ILE A 912 -42.21 -30.80 -33.89
N LEU A 913 -42.43 -29.62 -33.31
CA LEU A 913 -43.31 -29.45 -32.15
C LEU A 913 -44.72 -30.00 -32.41
N TYR A 914 -45.27 -29.78 -33.60
CA TYR A 914 -46.57 -30.34 -33.97
C TYR A 914 -46.51 -31.86 -34.16
N ALA A 915 -45.46 -32.37 -34.83
CA ALA A 915 -45.33 -33.80 -35.13
C ALA A 915 -45.10 -34.69 -33.89
N VAL A 916 -44.50 -34.15 -32.83
CA VAL A 916 -44.20 -34.88 -31.58
C VAL A 916 -45.31 -34.78 -30.53
N ASN A 917 -46.34 -33.95 -30.77
CA ASN A 917 -47.46 -33.80 -29.85
C ASN A 917 -48.61 -34.77 -30.17
N PRO A 918 -49.17 -35.50 -29.18
CA PRO A 918 -48.82 -35.47 -27.76
C PRO A 918 -47.52 -36.24 -27.45
N VAL A 919 -46.66 -35.68 -26.57
CA VAL A 919 -45.33 -36.25 -26.23
C VAL A 919 -45.40 -37.64 -25.56
N GLN A 920 -46.56 -38.00 -25.00
CA GLN A 920 -46.79 -39.34 -24.45
C GLN A 920 -47.11 -40.41 -25.51
N GLY A 921 -47.47 -40.01 -26.74
CA GLY A 921 -47.78 -40.92 -27.85
C GLY A 921 -46.56 -41.38 -28.64
N ILE A 922 -46.79 -42.18 -29.68
CA ILE A 922 -45.77 -42.70 -30.61
C ILE A 922 -45.81 -41.92 -31.93
N VAL A 923 -44.64 -41.62 -32.50
CA VAL A 923 -44.52 -40.92 -33.79
C VAL A 923 -44.48 -41.92 -34.96
N GLY A 924 -45.47 -41.87 -35.85
CA GLY A 924 -45.48 -42.68 -37.08
C GLY A 924 -44.33 -42.31 -38.03
N ASN A 925 -43.65 -43.30 -38.61
CA ASN A 925 -42.42 -43.10 -39.42
C ASN A 925 -41.33 -42.24 -38.73
N ALA A 926 -41.26 -42.28 -37.39
CA ALA A 926 -40.21 -41.73 -36.52
C ALA A 926 -38.82 -41.63 -37.15
N SER A 927 -38.25 -42.73 -37.65
CA SER A 927 -36.91 -42.73 -38.26
C SER A 927 -36.76 -41.68 -39.37
N LYS A 928 -37.76 -41.53 -40.26
CA LYS A 928 -37.74 -40.54 -41.35
C LYS A 928 -38.03 -39.12 -40.85
N VAL A 929 -38.95 -38.98 -39.89
CA VAL A 929 -39.33 -37.67 -39.32
C VAL A 929 -38.14 -37.04 -38.60
N TYR A 930 -37.48 -37.79 -37.72
CA TYR A 930 -36.32 -37.31 -36.97
C TYR A 930 -35.10 -37.08 -37.86
N ALA A 931 -34.79 -38.02 -38.78
CA ALA A 931 -33.68 -37.85 -39.72
C ALA A 931 -33.86 -36.62 -40.63
N SER A 932 -35.08 -36.37 -41.11
CA SER A 932 -35.40 -35.18 -41.90
C SER A 932 -35.21 -33.89 -41.09
N ALA A 933 -35.57 -33.87 -39.81
CA ALA A 933 -35.39 -32.69 -38.97
C ALA A 933 -33.92 -32.42 -38.68
N VAL A 934 -33.15 -33.45 -38.31
CA VAL A 934 -31.70 -33.35 -38.09
C VAL A 934 -30.97 -32.86 -39.33
N ALA A 935 -31.30 -33.39 -40.52
CA ALA A 935 -30.69 -32.96 -41.77
C ALA A 935 -30.95 -31.47 -42.07
N LYS A 936 -32.16 -30.97 -41.79
CA LYS A 936 -32.52 -29.56 -41.99
C LYS A 936 -31.87 -28.62 -40.97
N THR A 937 -31.45 -29.12 -39.82
CA THR A 937 -30.79 -28.32 -38.76
C THR A 937 -29.28 -28.59 -38.65
N GLN A 938 -28.67 -29.32 -39.60
CA GLN A 938 -27.27 -29.74 -39.47
C GLN A 938 -26.27 -28.57 -39.33
N LYS A 939 -26.57 -27.43 -39.96
CA LYS A 939 -25.67 -26.25 -40.01
C LYS A 939 -25.44 -25.60 -38.64
N ILE A 940 -26.36 -25.76 -37.69
CA ILE A 940 -26.25 -25.13 -36.36
C ILE A 940 -25.46 -25.97 -35.36
N TRP A 941 -25.26 -27.28 -35.61
CA TRP A 941 -24.73 -28.20 -34.61
C TRP A 941 -23.23 -28.12 -34.39
N GLY A 942 -22.43 -27.60 -35.32
CA GLY A 942 -20.98 -27.49 -35.16
C GLY A 942 -20.59 -26.58 -33.97
N ALA A 943 -20.99 -25.30 -34.03
CA ALA A 943 -20.73 -24.34 -32.95
C ALA A 943 -21.47 -24.69 -31.65
N TYR A 944 -22.65 -25.31 -31.75
CA TYR A 944 -23.42 -25.77 -30.59
C TYR A 944 -22.67 -26.89 -29.84
N LEU A 945 -22.16 -27.88 -30.58
CA LEU A 945 -21.39 -28.99 -30.02
C LEU A 945 -20.12 -28.49 -29.34
N GLU A 946 -19.39 -27.57 -29.97
CA GLU A 946 -18.17 -26.99 -29.40
C GLU A 946 -18.44 -26.29 -28.06
N ALA A 947 -19.48 -25.46 -27.97
CA ALA A 947 -19.85 -24.78 -26.74
C ALA A 947 -20.25 -25.77 -25.62
N ILE A 948 -21.06 -26.79 -25.95
CA ILE A 948 -21.51 -27.79 -24.97
C ILE A 948 -20.36 -28.65 -24.46
N MET A 949 -19.48 -29.14 -25.36
CA MET A 949 -18.32 -29.92 -24.96
C MET A 949 -17.36 -29.12 -24.09
N LYS A 950 -17.16 -27.82 -24.39
CA LYS A 950 -16.33 -26.94 -23.57
C LYS A 950 -16.88 -26.75 -22.15
N VAL A 951 -18.21 -26.56 -22.02
CA VAL A 951 -18.87 -26.52 -20.70
C VAL A 951 -18.73 -27.85 -19.98
N GLY A 952 -18.91 -28.97 -20.69
CA GLY A 952 -18.72 -30.31 -20.15
C GLY A 952 -17.32 -30.58 -19.65
N GLN A 953 -16.30 -30.24 -20.45
CA GLN A 953 -14.88 -30.33 -20.08
C GLN A 953 -14.60 -29.58 -18.77
N MET A 954 -15.04 -28.31 -18.69
CA MET A 954 -14.86 -27.52 -17.48
C MET A 954 -15.54 -28.16 -16.27
N GLN A 955 -16.72 -28.76 -16.44
CA GLN A 955 -17.43 -29.45 -15.35
C GLN A 955 -16.74 -30.73 -14.89
N ILE A 956 -16.12 -31.51 -15.78
CA ILE A 956 -15.29 -32.66 -15.39
C ILE A 956 -14.14 -32.17 -14.52
N LEU A 957 -13.44 -31.12 -14.96
CA LEU A 957 -12.32 -30.56 -14.19
C LEU A 957 -12.78 -30.09 -12.80
N ARG A 958 -13.92 -29.39 -12.70
CA ARG A 958 -14.50 -28.98 -11.40
C ARG A 958 -14.83 -30.17 -10.49
N GLN A 959 -15.38 -31.26 -11.05
CA GLN A 959 -15.65 -32.48 -10.28
C GLN A 959 -14.36 -33.12 -9.76
N GLN A 960 -13.32 -33.21 -10.58
CA GLN A 960 -12.03 -33.77 -10.15
C GLN A 960 -11.35 -32.90 -9.09
N ILE A 961 -11.43 -31.56 -9.21
CA ILE A 961 -10.96 -30.63 -8.18
C ILE A 961 -11.72 -30.84 -6.86
N ALA A 962 -13.05 -30.92 -6.91
CA ALA A 962 -13.87 -31.14 -5.72
C ALA A 962 -13.56 -32.48 -5.04
N ASN A 963 -13.30 -33.54 -5.82
CA ASN A 963 -12.90 -34.84 -5.30
C ASN A 963 -11.56 -34.78 -4.57
N GLU A 964 -10.55 -34.12 -5.14
CA GLU A 964 -9.23 -33.98 -4.52
C GLU A 964 -9.29 -33.14 -3.24
N LEU A 965 -10.03 -32.01 -3.26
CA LEU A 965 -10.25 -31.18 -2.07
C LEU A 965 -10.95 -31.97 -0.95
N ASN A 966 -11.95 -32.76 -1.29
CA ASN A 966 -12.68 -33.60 -0.32
C ASN A 966 -11.76 -34.69 0.27
N PHE A 967 -10.97 -35.33 -0.58
CA PHE A 967 -10.00 -36.35 -0.18
C PHE A 967 -8.97 -35.77 0.81
N SER A 968 -8.33 -34.65 0.46
CA SER A 968 -7.37 -33.99 1.34
C SER A 968 -8.02 -33.48 2.63
N CYS A 969 -9.19 -32.85 2.58
CA CYS A 969 -9.87 -32.35 3.79
C CYS A 969 -10.17 -33.50 4.78
N LYS A 970 -10.59 -34.66 4.27
CA LYS A 970 -10.82 -35.87 5.09
C LYS A 970 -9.53 -36.49 5.62
N PHE A 971 -8.39 -36.26 4.98
CA PHE A 971 -7.12 -36.78 5.44
C PHE A 971 -6.47 -35.83 6.46
N ASP A 972 -6.29 -34.57 6.08
CA ASP A 972 -5.55 -33.54 6.82
C ASP A 972 -6.36 -32.90 7.96
N SER A 973 -7.69 -32.85 7.84
CA SER A 973 -8.58 -32.11 8.76
C SER A 973 -9.89 -32.84 9.05
N LYS A 974 -9.79 -34.10 9.50
CA LYS A 974 -10.92 -35.00 9.80
C LYS A 974 -12.07 -34.37 10.61
N HIS A 975 -11.72 -33.63 11.67
CA HIS A 975 -12.71 -33.01 12.55
C HIS A 975 -13.48 -31.88 11.85
N LEU A 976 -12.79 -31.07 11.03
CA LEU A 976 -13.42 -30.01 10.25
C LEU A 976 -14.37 -30.61 9.19
N ALA A 977 -13.92 -31.64 8.47
CA ALA A 977 -14.73 -32.33 7.47
C ALA A 977 -16.02 -32.90 8.11
N ALA A 978 -15.90 -33.59 9.24
CA ALA A 978 -17.05 -34.15 9.96
C ALA A 978 -18.01 -33.05 10.47
N ALA A 979 -17.47 -31.96 11.01
CA ALA A 979 -18.27 -30.83 11.49
C ALA A 979 -19.05 -30.16 10.34
N LEU A 980 -18.39 -29.90 9.20
CA LEU A 980 -19.02 -29.30 8.02
C LEU A 980 -20.08 -30.23 7.41
N GLU A 981 -19.81 -31.53 7.30
CA GLU A 981 -20.79 -32.50 6.80
C GLU A 981 -22.02 -32.57 7.71
N ASN A 982 -21.82 -32.61 9.04
CA ASN A 982 -22.92 -32.65 10.00
C ASN A 982 -23.73 -31.35 9.99
N LEU A 983 -23.06 -30.19 9.94
CA LEU A 983 -23.71 -28.89 9.87
C LEU A 983 -24.55 -28.77 8.59
N ASN A 984 -24.00 -29.17 7.44
CA ASN A 984 -24.73 -29.15 6.17
C ASN A 984 -25.96 -30.08 6.20
N LYS A 985 -25.81 -31.30 6.73
CA LYS A 985 -26.93 -32.25 6.86
C LYS A 985 -28.03 -31.71 7.80
N SER A 986 -27.65 -31.14 8.94
CA SER A 986 -28.59 -30.55 9.90
C SER A 986 -29.35 -29.38 9.26
N LEU A 987 -28.63 -28.48 8.60
CA LEU A 987 -29.24 -27.30 7.96
C LEU A 987 -30.20 -27.69 6.83
N LEU A 988 -29.83 -28.67 6.00
CA LEU A 988 -30.72 -29.18 4.96
C LEU A 988 -31.95 -29.86 5.56
N ALA A 989 -31.81 -30.62 6.66
CA ALA A 989 -32.92 -31.23 7.36
C ALA A 989 -33.88 -30.19 7.95
N ASP A 990 -33.35 -29.10 8.53
CA ASP A 990 -34.16 -27.99 9.06
C ASP A 990 -34.92 -27.27 7.93
N ILE A 991 -34.27 -27.05 6.78
CA ILE A 991 -34.92 -26.47 5.59
C ILE A 991 -36.03 -27.38 5.07
N GLU A 992 -35.78 -28.69 4.94
CA GLU A 992 -36.78 -29.67 4.52
C GLU A 992 -37.96 -29.74 5.49
N ALA A 993 -37.69 -29.68 6.80
CA ALA A 993 -38.72 -29.64 7.83
C ALA A 993 -39.56 -28.37 7.74
N HIS A 994 -38.97 -27.20 7.47
CA HIS A 994 -39.71 -25.96 7.25
C HIS A 994 -40.65 -26.03 6.03
N TYR A 995 -40.23 -26.65 4.93
CA TYR A 995 -41.12 -26.85 3.77
C TYR A 995 -42.29 -27.78 4.06
N GLN A 996 -42.19 -28.65 5.07
CA GLN A 996 -43.28 -29.51 5.53
C GLN A 996 -44.15 -28.81 6.59
N ASP A 997 -43.54 -28.01 7.47
CA ASP A 997 -44.19 -27.21 8.51
C ASP A 997 -43.60 -25.78 8.55
N PRO A 998 -44.31 -24.77 7.99
CA PRO A 998 -43.84 -23.39 7.96
C PRO A 998 -43.62 -22.72 9.33
N SER A 999 -44.02 -23.36 10.44
CA SER A 999 -43.77 -22.87 11.81
C SER A 999 -42.33 -23.10 12.29
N LEU A 1000 -41.59 -23.98 11.63
CA LEU A 1000 -40.19 -24.30 11.95
C LEU A 1000 -39.22 -23.23 11.41
N PRO A 1001 -38.01 -23.09 11.97
CA PRO A 1001 -37.09 -22.02 11.60
C PRO A 1001 -36.51 -22.21 10.19
N TYR A 1002 -36.53 -21.14 9.39
CA TYR A 1002 -35.82 -21.03 8.11
C TYR A 1002 -34.88 -19.82 8.15
N PRO A 1003 -33.64 -19.91 7.62
CA PRO A 1003 -32.76 -18.75 7.53
C PRO A 1003 -33.43 -17.62 6.74
N LYS A 1004 -33.70 -16.49 7.40
CA LYS A 1004 -34.27 -15.30 6.74
C LYS A 1004 -33.36 -14.82 5.59
N GLU A 1005 -33.92 -14.11 4.62
CA GLU A 1005 -33.16 -13.60 3.46
C GLU A 1005 -31.96 -12.72 3.85
N ASP A 1006 -32.06 -12.00 4.99
CA ASP A 1006 -30.98 -11.17 5.53
C ASP A 1006 -29.86 -11.97 6.26
N ASN A 1007 -30.02 -13.29 6.41
CA ASN A 1007 -29.07 -14.14 7.13
C ASN A 1007 -27.98 -14.67 6.18
N THR A 1008 -26.71 -14.33 6.47
CA THR A 1008 -25.56 -14.73 5.66
C THR A 1008 -25.15 -16.20 5.83
N LEU A 1009 -25.74 -16.93 6.78
CA LEU A 1009 -25.35 -18.30 7.14
C LEU A 1009 -25.23 -19.25 5.94
N LEU A 1010 -26.21 -19.24 5.02
CA LEU A 1010 -26.19 -20.10 3.84
C LEU A 1010 -25.05 -19.75 2.88
N TYR A 1011 -24.77 -18.45 2.74
CA TYR A 1011 -23.67 -17.95 1.91
C TYR A 1011 -22.31 -18.33 2.52
N ASP A 1012 -22.15 -18.10 3.83
CA ASP A 1012 -20.90 -18.37 4.54
C ASP A 1012 -20.59 -19.87 4.56
N ILE A 1013 -21.57 -20.73 4.87
CA ILE A 1013 -21.39 -22.18 4.87
C ILE A 1013 -21.08 -22.70 3.47
N ALA A 1014 -21.73 -22.18 2.42
CA ALA A 1014 -21.47 -22.61 1.04
C ALA A 1014 -20.00 -22.41 0.66
N ALA A 1015 -19.38 -21.28 1.03
CA ALA A 1015 -17.97 -21.03 0.75
C ALA A 1015 -17.04 -22.07 1.45
N HIS A 1016 -17.35 -22.44 2.70
CA HIS A 1016 -16.59 -23.46 3.43
C HIS A 1016 -16.79 -24.86 2.84
N LEU A 1017 -18.01 -25.21 2.42
CA LEU A 1017 -18.30 -26.49 1.76
C LEU A 1017 -17.62 -26.58 0.38
N GLU A 1018 -17.59 -25.48 -0.38
CA GLU A 1018 -16.85 -25.42 -1.65
C GLU A 1018 -15.34 -25.62 -1.42
N ALA A 1019 -14.75 -24.93 -0.43
CA ALA A 1019 -13.34 -25.08 -0.08
C ALA A 1019 -12.97 -26.48 0.42
N ALA A 1020 -13.88 -27.17 1.09
CA ALA A 1020 -13.71 -28.54 1.55
C ALA A 1020 -14.04 -29.61 0.48
N GLY A 1021 -14.47 -29.21 -0.73
CA GLY A 1021 -14.92 -30.16 -1.76
C GLY A 1021 -16.22 -30.91 -1.40
N ILE A 1022 -17.01 -30.40 -0.45
CA ILE A 1022 -18.29 -30.98 -0.01
C ILE A 1022 -19.43 -30.28 -0.79
N HIS A 1023 -19.36 -30.29 -2.11
CA HIS A 1023 -20.38 -29.71 -2.97
C HIS A 1023 -20.52 -30.50 -4.29
N ASN A 1024 -21.60 -30.25 -5.04
CA ASN A 1024 -21.80 -30.84 -6.36
C ASN A 1024 -21.73 -29.75 -7.45
N PRO A 1025 -20.64 -29.66 -8.22
CA PRO A 1025 -20.49 -28.68 -9.30
C PRO A 1025 -21.64 -28.66 -10.33
N LEU A 1026 -22.25 -29.82 -10.61
CA LEU A 1026 -23.34 -29.96 -11.59
C LEU A 1026 -24.66 -29.33 -11.12
N ASN A 1027 -24.83 -29.09 -9.82
CA ASN A 1027 -26.04 -28.48 -9.27
C ASN A 1027 -25.98 -26.95 -9.23
N LYS A 1028 -24.83 -26.34 -9.51
CA LYS A 1028 -24.64 -24.88 -9.44
C LYS A 1028 -25.41 -24.18 -10.57
N ILE A 1029 -26.09 -23.09 -10.22
CA ILE A 1029 -26.72 -22.17 -11.17
C ILE A 1029 -25.73 -21.04 -11.45
N TYR A 1030 -25.32 -20.90 -12.70
CA TYR A 1030 -24.32 -19.93 -13.15
C TYR A 1030 -24.94 -18.66 -13.71
N ILE A 1031 -26.08 -18.78 -14.39
CA ILE A 1031 -26.72 -17.67 -15.09
C ILE A 1031 -28.21 -17.61 -14.79
N THR A 1032 -28.75 -16.41 -14.73
CA THR A 1032 -30.19 -16.18 -14.74
C THR A 1032 -30.68 -16.17 -16.18
N THR A 1033 -31.70 -16.99 -16.48
CA THR A 1033 -32.16 -17.19 -17.86
C THR A 1033 -33.55 -16.61 -18.08
N LYS A 1034 -33.73 -15.93 -19.22
CA LYS A 1034 -35.06 -15.55 -19.71
C LYS A 1034 -35.70 -16.74 -20.44
N ARG A 1035 -37.03 -16.73 -20.57
CA ARG A 1035 -37.78 -17.75 -21.31
C ARG A 1035 -37.26 -17.85 -22.75
N LEU A 1036 -36.73 -19.02 -23.12
CA LEU A 1036 -36.24 -19.29 -24.47
C LEU A 1036 -37.24 -20.17 -25.26
N PRO A 1037 -37.82 -19.65 -26.37
CA PRO A 1037 -38.73 -20.44 -27.21
C PRO A 1037 -38.07 -21.69 -27.77
N TYR A 1038 -38.82 -22.79 -27.85
CA TYR A 1038 -38.39 -24.08 -28.43
C TYR A 1038 -37.16 -24.73 -27.76
N PHE A 1039 -36.72 -24.26 -26.60
CA PHE A 1039 -35.49 -24.71 -25.94
C PHE A 1039 -35.41 -26.24 -25.75
N HIS A 1040 -36.49 -26.89 -25.32
CA HIS A 1040 -36.54 -28.35 -25.15
C HIS A 1040 -36.42 -29.11 -26.49
N ILE A 1041 -36.95 -28.56 -27.58
CA ILE A 1041 -36.84 -29.15 -28.93
C ILE A 1041 -35.43 -28.99 -29.48
N ILE A 1042 -34.84 -27.80 -29.32
CA ILE A 1042 -33.48 -27.52 -29.79
C ILE A 1042 -32.50 -28.51 -29.15
N ASN A 1043 -32.58 -28.68 -27.83
CA ASN A 1043 -31.74 -29.63 -27.10
C ASN A 1043 -32.02 -31.08 -27.48
N PHE A 1044 -33.30 -31.46 -27.68
CA PHE A 1044 -33.66 -32.80 -28.13
C PHE A 1044 -33.09 -33.12 -29.52
N LEU A 1045 -33.30 -32.23 -30.50
CA LEU A 1045 -32.77 -32.38 -31.86
C LEU A 1045 -31.24 -32.39 -31.88
N PHE A 1046 -30.60 -31.61 -31.01
CA PHE A 1046 -29.15 -31.61 -30.87
C PHE A 1046 -28.62 -32.98 -30.41
N VAL A 1047 -29.20 -33.58 -29.37
CA VAL A 1047 -28.76 -34.88 -28.84
C VAL A 1047 -28.91 -35.96 -29.91
N ILE A 1048 -30.08 -36.09 -30.53
CA ILE A 1048 -30.30 -37.12 -31.57
C ILE A 1048 -29.44 -36.90 -32.81
N ALA A 1049 -28.97 -35.68 -33.08
CA ALA A 1049 -28.02 -35.40 -34.17
C ALA A 1049 -26.60 -35.91 -33.88
N GLN A 1050 -26.23 -36.11 -32.61
CA GLN A 1050 -24.92 -36.64 -32.23
C GLN A 1050 -24.91 -38.17 -32.07
N LEU A 1051 -26.04 -38.80 -31.74
CA LEU A 1051 -26.13 -40.26 -31.52
C LEU A 1051 -25.56 -41.11 -32.67
N PRO A 1052 -25.79 -40.80 -33.96
CA PRO A 1052 -25.25 -41.59 -35.07
C PRO A 1052 -23.72 -41.59 -35.17
N LYS A 1053 -23.05 -40.65 -34.50
CA LYS A 1053 -21.58 -40.55 -34.45
C LYS A 1053 -20.96 -41.40 -33.33
N LEU A 1054 -21.78 -41.97 -32.47
CA LEU A 1054 -21.35 -42.67 -31.25
C LEU A 1054 -21.63 -44.18 -31.35
N GLN A 1055 -20.83 -44.97 -30.66
CA GLN A 1055 -20.96 -46.42 -30.53
C GLN A 1055 -20.66 -46.85 -29.11
N TYR A 1056 -21.34 -47.90 -28.66
CA TYR A 1056 -21.08 -48.48 -27.34
C TYR A 1056 -19.98 -49.53 -27.42
N ASN A 1057 -19.03 -49.48 -26.49
CA ASN A 1057 -18.02 -50.51 -26.27
C ASN A 1057 -18.10 -50.98 -24.82
N LYS A 1058 -18.16 -52.30 -24.61
CA LYS A 1058 -18.30 -52.92 -23.28
C LYS A 1058 -17.19 -52.54 -22.30
N ASN A 1059 -15.97 -52.29 -22.78
CA ASN A 1059 -14.81 -51.99 -21.93
C ASN A 1059 -14.60 -50.48 -21.72
N GLN A 1060 -15.11 -49.63 -22.62
CA GLN A 1060 -14.82 -48.19 -22.65
C GLN A 1060 -16.07 -47.31 -22.52
N GLY A 1061 -17.27 -47.90 -22.50
CA GLY A 1061 -18.53 -47.17 -22.57
C GLY A 1061 -18.79 -46.61 -23.97
N MET A 1062 -19.51 -45.48 -24.03
CA MET A 1062 -19.84 -44.80 -25.27
C MET A 1062 -18.61 -44.07 -25.84
N THR A 1063 -18.23 -44.39 -27.07
CA THR A 1063 -17.08 -43.80 -27.77
C THR A 1063 -17.48 -43.31 -29.16
N CYS A 1064 -16.65 -42.49 -29.79
CA CYS A 1064 -16.85 -42.07 -31.18
C CYS A 1064 -16.68 -43.24 -32.17
N ARG A 1065 -17.52 -43.26 -33.21
CA ARG A 1065 -17.39 -44.22 -34.33
C ARG A 1065 -16.18 -43.95 -35.20
N LYS A 1066 -15.86 -42.67 -35.44
CA LYS A 1066 -14.71 -42.24 -36.23
C LYS A 1066 -13.83 -41.34 -35.38
N ALA A 1067 -12.52 -41.59 -35.37
CA ALA A 1067 -11.56 -40.74 -34.66
C ALA A 1067 -11.49 -39.28 -35.18
N ALA A 1068 -12.04 -39.02 -36.38
CA ALA A 1068 -12.14 -37.68 -36.95
C ALA A 1068 -13.37 -36.88 -36.48
N ASP A 1069 -14.36 -37.54 -35.87
CA ASP A 1069 -15.54 -36.87 -35.33
C ASP A 1069 -15.19 -36.29 -33.95
N PRO A 1070 -15.31 -34.97 -33.73
CA PRO A 1070 -14.88 -34.33 -32.49
C PRO A 1070 -15.97 -34.42 -31.42
N VAL A 1071 -16.35 -35.63 -30.99
CA VAL A 1071 -17.38 -35.83 -29.95
C VAL A 1071 -16.84 -36.70 -28.82
N ASP A 1072 -16.76 -36.15 -27.63
CA ASP A 1072 -16.51 -36.93 -26.42
C ASP A 1072 -17.82 -37.08 -25.62
N TRP A 1073 -18.16 -38.32 -25.25
CA TRP A 1073 -19.43 -38.67 -24.62
C TRP A 1073 -19.63 -37.98 -23.27
N VAL A 1074 -18.64 -38.06 -22.39
CA VAL A 1074 -18.79 -37.56 -21.02
C VAL A 1074 -18.90 -36.02 -21.00
N PRO A 1075 -18.02 -35.25 -21.69
CA PRO A 1075 -18.23 -33.81 -21.85
C PRO A 1075 -19.56 -33.45 -22.49
N LEU A 1076 -20.03 -34.20 -23.50
CA LEU A 1076 -21.33 -33.95 -24.12
C LEU A 1076 -22.48 -34.07 -23.10
N VAL A 1077 -22.51 -35.16 -22.33
CA VAL A 1077 -23.56 -35.40 -21.32
C VAL A 1077 -23.52 -34.33 -20.22
N LEU A 1078 -22.34 -34.08 -19.64
CA LEU A 1078 -22.20 -33.11 -18.55
C LEU A 1078 -22.46 -31.66 -18.99
N GLY A 1079 -22.09 -31.32 -20.22
CA GLY A 1079 -22.41 -30.03 -20.82
C GLY A 1079 -23.92 -29.82 -20.99
N MET A 1080 -24.62 -30.85 -21.52
CA MET A 1080 -26.08 -30.84 -21.64
C MET A 1080 -26.79 -30.76 -20.30
N LEU A 1081 -26.32 -31.53 -19.31
CA LEU A 1081 -26.82 -31.48 -17.94
C LEU A 1081 -26.70 -30.08 -17.34
N THR A 1082 -25.51 -29.49 -17.46
CA THR A 1082 -25.24 -28.15 -16.96
C THR A 1082 -26.16 -27.13 -17.60
N LEU A 1083 -26.32 -27.17 -18.93
CA LEU A 1083 -27.19 -26.27 -19.65
C LEU A 1083 -28.66 -26.40 -19.22
N LEU A 1084 -29.21 -27.62 -19.19
CA LEU A 1084 -30.60 -27.86 -18.80
C LEU A 1084 -30.90 -27.38 -17.38
N LYS A 1085 -29.94 -27.52 -16.47
CA LYS A 1085 -30.06 -27.08 -15.08
C LYS A 1085 -30.18 -25.55 -14.92
N GLN A 1086 -29.67 -24.76 -15.88
CA GLN A 1086 -29.76 -23.29 -15.85
C GLN A 1086 -31.17 -22.75 -16.16
N PHE A 1087 -32.06 -23.62 -16.63
CA PHE A 1087 -33.43 -23.28 -16.99
C PHE A 1087 -34.42 -23.88 -16.00
N HIS A 1088 -35.65 -23.35 -16.03
CA HIS A 1088 -36.74 -23.89 -15.22
C HIS A 1088 -36.95 -25.39 -15.46
N SER A 1089 -37.12 -26.16 -14.38
CA SER A 1089 -37.20 -27.64 -14.38
C SER A 1089 -38.19 -28.24 -15.38
N ARG A 1090 -39.28 -27.53 -15.68
CA ARG A 1090 -40.26 -27.88 -16.73
C ARG A 1090 -39.63 -28.14 -18.11
N TYR A 1091 -38.61 -27.38 -18.51
CA TYR A 1091 -37.93 -27.61 -19.80
C TYR A 1091 -37.20 -28.95 -19.82
N THR A 1092 -36.55 -29.29 -18.72
CA THR A 1092 -35.88 -30.57 -18.53
C THR A 1092 -36.87 -31.72 -18.60
N GLN A 1093 -38.03 -31.61 -17.91
CA GLN A 1093 -39.09 -32.63 -17.99
C GLN A 1093 -39.60 -32.83 -19.43
N GLN A 1094 -39.82 -31.73 -20.16
CA GLN A 1094 -40.25 -31.81 -21.57
C GLN A 1094 -39.18 -32.44 -22.47
N PHE A 1095 -37.91 -32.11 -22.26
CA PHE A 1095 -36.78 -32.69 -22.98
C PHE A 1095 -36.65 -34.20 -22.71
N LEU A 1096 -36.71 -34.64 -21.45
CA LEU A 1096 -36.66 -36.06 -21.09
C LEU A 1096 -37.85 -36.84 -21.68
N ALA A 1097 -39.05 -36.25 -21.68
CA ALA A 1097 -40.22 -36.84 -22.30
C ALA A 1097 -40.06 -37.02 -23.82
N LEU A 1098 -39.41 -36.07 -24.52
CA LEU A 1098 -39.09 -36.19 -25.94
C LEU A 1098 -38.07 -37.30 -26.23
N ILE A 1099 -37.03 -37.45 -25.40
CA ILE A 1099 -36.09 -38.58 -25.51
C ILE A 1099 -36.83 -39.91 -25.30
N GLY A 1100 -37.70 -39.99 -24.29
CA GLY A 1100 -38.51 -41.19 -24.07
C GLY A 1100 -39.44 -41.52 -25.25
N GLN A 1101 -40.06 -40.51 -25.85
CA GLN A 1101 -40.86 -40.67 -27.07
C GLN A 1101 -40.02 -41.16 -28.25
N PHE A 1102 -38.81 -40.65 -28.44
CA PHE A 1102 -37.88 -41.11 -29.47
C PHE A 1102 -37.56 -42.59 -29.33
N ILE A 1103 -37.20 -43.03 -28.11
CA ILE A 1103 -36.89 -44.44 -27.80
C ILE A 1103 -38.10 -45.32 -28.10
N ARG A 1104 -39.27 -44.99 -27.56
CA ARG A 1104 -40.51 -45.77 -27.79
C ARG A 1104 -40.89 -45.82 -29.26
N SER A 1105 -40.78 -44.70 -29.99
CA SER A 1105 -41.22 -44.62 -31.38
C SER A 1105 -40.30 -45.33 -32.37
N ILE A 1106 -38.99 -45.42 -32.08
CA ILE A 1106 -38.05 -46.20 -32.89
C ILE A 1106 -38.16 -47.68 -32.55
N MET A 1107 -38.26 -48.03 -31.27
CA MET A 1107 -38.44 -49.43 -30.84
C MET A 1107 -39.70 -50.07 -31.44
N GLU A 1108 -40.82 -49.33 -31.49
CA GLU A 1108 -42.07 -49.79 -32.12
C GLU A 1108 -41.92 -50.08 -33.62
N GLN A 1109 -40.99 -49.41 -34.31
CA GLN A 1109 -40.70 -49.69 -35.73
C GLN A 1109 -39.89 -50.98 -35.90
N CYS A 1110 -39.02 -51.28 -34.93
CA CYS A 1110 -38.14 -52.45 -34.93
C CYS A 1110 -38.86 -53.75 -34.57
N THR A 1111 -39.98 -53.70 -33.85
CA THR A 1111 -40.82 -54.88 -33.49
C THR A 1111 -41.37 -55.65 -34.70
N SER A 1112 -41.25 -55.10 -35.91
CA SER A 1112 -41.66 -55.72 -37.18
C SER A 1112 -40.64 -56.74 -37.74
N GLN A 1113 -39.45 -56.87 -37.14
CA GLN A 1113 -38.34 -57.70 -37.65
C GLN A 1113 -38.18 -59.01 -36.85
N LYS A 1114 -37.80 -60.12 -37.53
CA LYS A 1114 -37.72 -61.48 -36.95
C LYS A 1114 -36.64 -61.68 -35.87
N ILE A 1115 -35.70 -60.75 -35.72
CA ILE A 1115 -34.71 -60.69 -34.64
C ILE A 1115 -34.56 -59.20 -34.27
N PRO A 1116 -35.01 -58.76 -33.08
CA PRO A 1116 -34.94 -57.35 -32.71
C PRO A 1116 -33.54 -57.00 -32.18
N ASP A 1117 -32.63 -56.58 -33.06
CA ASP A 1117 -31.43 -55.87 -32.62
C ASP A 1117 -31.78 -54.40 -32.33
N MET A 1118 -31.43 -53.95 -31.12
CA MET A 1118 -31.71 -52.56 -30.71
C MET A 1118 -30.84 -51.59 -31.52
N PRO A 1119 -31.43 -50.59 -32.21
CA PRO A 1119 -30.63 -49.67 -33.01
C PRO A 1119 -29.62 -48.91 -32.16
N SER A 1120 -28.40 -48.74 -32.68
CA SER A 1120 -27.31 -48.03 -32.00
C SER A 1120 -27.69 -46.62 -31.50
N ASP A 1121 -28.58 -45.90 -32.20
CA ASP A 1121 -29.06 -44.59 -31.76
C ASP A 1121 -30.01 -44.69 -30.55
N VAL A 1122 -30.80 -45.77 -30.45
CA VAL A 1122 -31.66 -46.05 -29.28
C VAL A 1122 -30.81 -46.43 -28.07
N VAL A 1123 -29.78 -47.26 -28.28
CA VAL A 1123 -28.78 -47.59 -27.25
C VAL A 1123 -28.10 -46.32 -26.73
N GLY A 1124 -27.68 -45.42 -27.62
CA GLY A 1124 -27.11 -44.13 -27.22
C GLY A 1124 -28.08 -43.23 -26.45
N ALA A 1125 -29.36 -43.20 -26.81
CA ALA A 1125 -30.38 -42.45 -26.08
C ALA A 1125 -30.66 -43.04 -24.68
N LEU A 1126 -30.66 -44.36 -24.55
CA LEU A 1126 -30.81 -45.05 -23.26
C LEU A 1126 -29.61 -44.82 -22.35
N MET A 1127 -28.39 -44.90 -22.90
CA MET A 1127 -27.15 -44.55 -22.20
C MET A 1127 -27.19 -43.08 -21.73
N PHE A 1128 -27.68 -42.15 -22.56
CA PHE A 1128 -27.84 -40.75 -22.16
C PHE A 1128 -28.76 -40.61 -20.95
N LEU A 1129 -29.92 -41.28 -20.94
CA LEU A 1129 -30.86 -41.23 -19.82
C LEU A 1129 -30.26 -41.85 -18.55
N GLU A 1130 -29.53 -42.95 -18.68
CA GLU A 1130 -28.86 -43.60 -17.55
C GLU A 1130 -27.78 -42.71 -16.95
N ASP A 1131 -26.90 -42.15 -17.77
CA ASP A 1131 -25.85 -41.22 -17.33
C ASP A 1131 -26.45 -39.92 -16.78
N TYR A 1132 -27.55 -39.42 -17.37
CA TYR A 1132 -28.30 -38.29 -16.85
C TYR A 1132 -28.75 -38.55 -15.40
N VAL A 1133 -29.38 -39.70 -15.14
CA VAL A 1133 -29.84 -40.10 -13.79
C VAL A 1133 -28.66 -40.30 -12.84
N LYS A 1134 -27.59 -40.96 -13.30
CA LYS A 1134 -26.36 -41.20 -12.53
C LYS A 1134 -25.71 -39.88 -12.06
N TYR A 1135 -25.44 -38.96 -12.98
CA TYR A 1135 -24.74 -37.71 -12.67
C TYR A 1135 -25.61 -36.71 -11.88
N THR A 1136 -26.93 -36.73 -12.07
CA THR A 1136 -27.86 -35.87 -11.30
C THR A 1136 -28.23 -36.46 -9.93
N LYS A 1137 -27.83 -37.71 -9.64
CA LYS A 1137 -28.24 -38.47 -8.44
C LYS A 1137 -29.77 -38.53 -8.27
N LEU A 1138 -30.52 -38.46 -9.37
CA LEU A 1138 -31.98 -38.60 -9.36
C LEU A 1138 -32.38 -40.07 -9.26
N SER A 1139 -33.63 -40.34 -8.88
CA SER A 1139 -34.16 -41.70 -8.91
C SER A 1139 -34.35 -42.18 -10.35
N ARG A 1140 -34.05 -43.47 -10.59
CA ARG A 1140 -34.34 -44.15 -11.86
C ARG A 1140 -35.80 -44.00 -12.32
N LYS A 1141 -36.72 -43.81 -11.38
CA LYS A 1141 -38.14 -43.51 -11.64
C LYS A 1141 -38.36 -42.32 -12.59
N VAL A 1142 -37.44 -41.35 -12.62
CA VAL A 1142 -37.51 -40.18 -13.51
C VAL A 1142 -37.36 -40.59 -14.98
N ALA A 1143 -36.50 -41.56 -15.29
CA ALA A 1143 -36.36 -42.11 -16.63
C ALA A 1143 -37.50 -43.10 -16.96
N GLU A 1144 -37.88 -43.93 -15.99
CA GLU A 1144 -38.97 -44.93 -16.13
C GLU A 1144 -40.34 -44.28 -16.36
N ALA A 1145 -40.55 -43.04 -15.92
CA ALA A 1145 -41.76 -42.27 -16.20
C ALA A 1145 -41.96 -41.99 -17.71
N HIS A 1146 -40.90 -42.11 -18.51
CA HIS A 1146 -40.91 -41.81 -19.95
C HIS A 1146 -40.57 -43.02 -20.83
N VAL A 1147 -39.87 -44.03 -20.30
CA VAL A 1147 -39.49 -45.26 -21.01
C VAL A 1147 -39.92 -46.49 -20.19
N PRO A 1148 -40.57 -47.50 -20.78
CA PRO A 1148 -40.92 -48.74 -20.08
C PRO A 1148 -39.70 -49.41 -19.42
N SER A 1149 -39.85 -49.87 -18.17
CA SER A 1149 -38.75 -50.47 -17.39
C SER A 1149 -38.10 -51.67 -18.09
N PHE A 1150 -38.89 -52.50 -18.78
CA PHE A 1150 -38.41 -53.63 -19.57
C PHE A 1150 -37.37 -53.23 -20.62
N ILE A 1151 -37.60 -52.17 -21.40
CA ILE A 1151 -36.66 -51.67 -22.41
C ILE A 1151 -35.35 -51.19 -21.75
N PHE A 1152 -35.48 -50.62 -20.55
CA PHE A 1152 -34.36 -50.11 -19.77
C PHE A 1152 -33.53 -51.22 -19.10
N ASP A 1153 -34.12 -52.38 -18.81
CA ASP A 1153 -33.40 -53.56 -18.26
C ASP A 1153 -32.78 -54.42 -19.38
N GLU A 1154 -33.48 -54.56 -20.50
CA GLU A 1154 -33.09 -55.43 -21.61
C GLU A 1154 -31.85 -54.90 -22.34
N PHE A 1155 -31.70 -53.57 -22.52
CA PHE A 1155 -30.57 -53.01 -23.26
C PHE A 1155 -29.21 -53.27 -22.60
N ARG A 1156 -29.15 -53.41 -21.26
CA ARG A 1156 -27.92 -53.79 -20.54
C ARG A 1156 -27.63 -55.29 -20.60
N THR A 1157 -28.64 -56.11 -20.92
CA THR A 1157 -28.54 -57.56 -21.06
C THR A 1157 -28.11 -57.95 -22.49
N ILE A 1158 -28.47 -57.12 -23.48
CA ILE A 1158 -28.09 -57.24 -24.90
C ILE A 1158 -26.66 -56.71 -25.17
N MET A 1159 -26.10 -55.85 -24.31
CA MET A 1159 -24.74 -55.28 -24.41
C MET A 1159 -23.69 -56.01 -23.56
#